data_AF-A0A2R5GN07-F1
#
_entry.id   AF-A0A2R5GN07-F1
#
_cell.length_a   1.000
_cell.length_b   1.000
_cell.length_c   1.000
_cell.angle_alpha   90.00
_cell.angle_beta   90.00
_cell.angle_gamma   90.00
#
_symmetry.space_group_name_H-M   'P 1'
#
loop_
_entity.id
_entity.type
_entity.pdbx_description
1 polymer ?
#
loop_
_entity_poly.entity_id
_entity_poly.type
_entity_poly.pdbx_seq_one_letter_code
_entity_poly.pdbx_strand_id
1 'polypeptide(L)'
;MATKMYLVAYNLASCAGWAYVWTQTVKTLLNGGKAGMLWNEASDVLAVVQSLAALEIVHSLLRLVKSPVFTVFMQVNSRLIVLWLYTWQAAACHSHWSLLLMVGSWATVEVPRYLFYALNLLPSFQGSKMPYPLFWLRYSLFMVLYPTGITGELVQMYVALSTHYTFNTAWERFLFVFPLIAYPPASPFMVLNMWKNRKSQFRKRAQELAAAKEEGGASAKKAVSGLVWPVTNDATGERSTSVTNQSIWEYAVSGADADAAAAVRKTRKWRFGYLRHIESQVRISLRSKETALQIARDGLARAHEAFEFVRDGKATSLAEAMDKYKGSYETGFIKGEGKREVKEARVLYKGQTLVGDALVAQLEKWVSEGVIEPSAGDAVKQCIAHPEWYDLSDRYFVLLGATSAMGPLDLLLQCGANVIGIDLDRAPIWEKLINKVRASPGTLTFPLSKPQASLKTDADLFAHAGANLLGATPEIANWLVGVCPGQDLTIGNYTYLDGALHVQLSIACDAIMQKVLAKRSSSTSLAFLLTPTDVYMINEDAFEVAKANYKAAPAWQKALEKVMGKNDMVCNVLKPADGSGLKLSNAVVSAQGPNYSLAKRIQQWRCIIAHSEGHTVSSNVAPSTSTASVTSNPLFAAAYAGFKLFKALEVFRPETSSSLMLALLINDIRNPESISNPKSAVAAKMANPLELFAHNAAHGGSFRCPYSVGTIGTVSVLYYFIGNYWFAALPVVGLTAYTVSFVATGARPGLAAKQ
;
A
#
# COMPACT_ATOMS: atom_id res chain seq x y z
N MET A 1 8.35 -7.45 -36.53
CA MET A 1 7.24 -8.16 -37.22
C MET A 1 7.48 -9.68 -37.21
N ALA A 2 8.65 -10.15 -37.64
CA ALA A 2 9.05 -11.56 -37.65
C ALA A 2 8.82 -12.32 -36.32
N THR A 3 9.22 -11.76 -35.17
CA THR A 3 8.99 -12.39 -33.85
C THR A 3 7.51 -12.63 -33.54
N LYS A 4 6.62 -11.69 -33.90
CA LYS A 4 5.18 -11.86 -33.68
C LYS A 4 4.60 -12.96 -34.57
N MET A 5 5.02 -13.00 -35.84
CA MET A 5 4.59 -14.05 -36.77
C MET A 5 5.05 -15.44 -36.34
N TYR A 6 6.31 -15.55 -35.89
CA TYR A 6 6.84 -16.78 -35.30
C TYR A 6 6.02 -17.23 -34.09
N LEU A 7 5.73 -16.33 -33.15
CA LEU A 7 4.92 -16.66 -31.97
C LEU A 7 3.48 -17.04 -32.35
N VAL A 8 2.88 -16.40 -33.35
CA VAL A 8 1.56 -16.79 -33.86
C VAL A 8 1.62 -18.22 -34.42
N ALA A 9 2.60 -18.52 -35.28
CA ALA A 9 2.77 -19.85 -35.86
C ALA A 9 3.01 -20.92 -34.77
N TYR A 10 3.89 -20.65 -33.80
CA TYR A 10 4.17 -21.52 -32.66
C TYR A 10 2.90 -21.83 -31.85
N ASN A 11 2.13 -20.80 -31.50
CA ASN A 11 0.91 -20.97 -30.71
C ASN A 11 -0.16 -21.72 -31.52
N LEU A 12 -0.31 -21.47 -32.83
CA LEU A 12 -1.25 -22.21 -33.67
C LEU A 12 -0.85 -23.68 -33.85
N ALA A 13 0.43 -23.96 -34.05
CA ALA A 13 0.93 -25.34 -34.14
C ALA A 13 0.72 -26.10 -32.83
N SER A 14 1.02 -25.46 -31.69
CA SER A 14 0.77 -26.03 -30.35
C SER A 14 -0.73 -26.25 -30.11
N CYS A 15 -1.58 -25.30 -30.52
CA CYS A 15 -3.04 -25.42 -30.45
C CYS A 15 -3.54 -26.62 -31.28
N ALA A 16 -3.03 -26.80 -32.49
CA ALA A 16 -3.44 -27.89 -33.37
C ALA A 16 -3.06 -29.26 -32.80
N GLY A 17 -1.83 -29.41 -32.29
CA GLY A 17 -1.40 -30.66 -31.67
C GLY A 17 -2.18 -30.98 -30.39
N TRP A 18 -2.42 -29.99 -29.51
CA TRP A 18 -3.29 -30.21 -28.34
C TRP A 18 -4.75 -30.50 -28.72
N ALA A 19 -5.26 -29.92 -29.82
CA ALA A 19 -6.61 -30.20 -30.32
C ALA A 19 -6.73 -31.63 -30.87
N TYR A 20 -5.68 -32.15 -31.50
CA TYR A 20 -5.61 -33.56 -31.88
C TYR A 20 -5.69 -34.47 -30.65
N VAL A 21 -4.84 -34.24 -29.64
CA VAL A 21 -4.84 -35.02 -28.38
C VAL A 21 -6.20 -34.94 -27.68
N TRP A 22 -6.82 -33.74 -27.66
CA TRP A 22 -8.15 -33.54 -27.13
C TRP A 22 -9.21 -34.36 -27.88
N THR A 23 -9.16 -34.35 -29.22
CA THR A 23 -10.10 -35.10 -30.07
C THR A 23 -9.99 -36.60 -29.83
N GLN A 24 -8.77 -37.14 -29.72
CA GLN A 24 -8.58 -38.56 -29.39
C GLN A 24 -9.07 -38.89 -27.98
N THR A 25 -8.88 -37.98 -27.03
CA THR A 25 -9.40 -38.15 -25.66
C THR A 25 -10.93 -38.22 -25.67
N VAL A 26 -11.60 -37.29 -26.35
CA VAL A 26 -13.08 -37.28 -26.45
C VAL A 26 -13.60 -38.52 -27.18
N LYS A 27 -13.00 -38.93 -28.30
CA LYS A 27 -13.37 -40.17 -29.01
C LYS A 27 -13.24 -41.39 -28.10
N THR A 28 -12.14 -41.49 -27.36
CA THR A 28 -11.92 -42.60 -26.42
C THR A 28 -13.00 -42.62 -25.34
N LEU A 29 -13.36 -41.47 -24.76
CA LEU A 29 -14.39 -41.38 -23.72
C LEU A 29 -15.80 -41.69 -24.24
N LEU A 30 -16.19 -41.15 -25.40
CA LEU A 30 -17.52 -41.36 -25.99
C LEU A 30 -17.75 -42.81 -26.40
N ASN A 31 -16.70 -43.53 -26.80
CA ASN A 31 -16.76 -44.93 -27.19
C ASN A 31 -16.60 -45.91 -26.01
N GLY A 32 -16.59 -45.43 -24.76
CA GLY A 32 -16.38 -46.26 -23.57
C GLY A 32 -14.97 -46.87 -23.50
N GLY A 33 -14.00 -46.26 -24.16
CA GLY A 33 -12.66 -46.78 -24.30
C GLY A 33 -11.79 -46.64 -23.05
N LYS A 34 -10.82 -47.55 -22.91
CA LYS A 34 -9.84 -47.58 -21.81
C LYS A 34 -8.62 -46.69 -22.12
N ALA A 35 -7.89 -46.28 -21.08
CA ALA A 35 -6.71 -45.41 -21.17
C ALA A 35 -5.64 -45.88 -22.18
N GLY A 36 -5.43 -47.19 -22.31
CA GLY A 36 -4.45 -47.74 -23.26
C GLY A 36 -4.75 -47.41 -24.73
N MET A 37 -6.03 -47.25 -25.09
CA MET A 37 -6.39 -46.82 -26.45
C MET A 37 -6.03 -45.36 -26.70
N LEU A 38 -6.21 -44.48 -25.70
CA LEU A 38 -5.75 -43.09 -25.80
C LEU A 38 -4.22 -43.03 -25.90
N TRP A 39 -3.50 -43.85 -25.13
CA TRP A 39 -2.04 -43.89 -25.19
C TRP A 39 -1.56 -44.24 -26.60
N ASN A 40 -2.05 -45.33 -27.18
CA ASN A 40 -1.64 -45.80 -28.50
C ASN A 40 -1.90 -44.79 -29.62
N GLU A 41 -2.98 -44.01 -29.52
CA GLU A 41 -3.39 -43.06 -30.57
C GLU A 41 -2.77 -41.66 -30.38
N ALA A 42 -2.44 -41.26 -29.15
CA ALA A 42 -2.08 -39.87 -28.85
C ALA A 42 -0.72 -39.67 -28.17
N SER A 43 -0.01 -40.73 -27.73
CA SER A 43 1.25 -40.62 -26.97
C SER A 43 2.32 -39.81 -27.71
N ASP A 44 2.50 -40.07 -29.00
CA ASP A 44 3.56 -39.45 -29.80
C ASP A 44 3.29 -37.96 -29.98
N VAL A 45 2.06 -37.60 -30.32
CA VAL A 45 1.66 -36.19 -30.46
C VAL A 45 1.72 -35.48 -29.10
N LEU A 46 1.26 -36.12 -28.03
CA LEU A 46 1.35 -35.62 -26.65
C LEU A 46 2.81 -35.33 -26.26
N ALA A 47 3.72 -36.26 -26.53
CA ALA A 47 5.15 -36.11 -26.27
C ALA A 47 5.75 -34.93 -27.03
N VAL A 48 5.40 -34.79 -28.31
CA VAL A 48 5.87 -33.67 -29.14
C VAL A 48 5.35 -32.33 -28.61
N VAL A 49 4.03 -32.16 -28.41
CA VAL A 49 3.47 -30.87 -27.99
C VAL A 49 3.90 -30.46 -26.58
N GLN A 50 4.00 -31.42 -25.65
CA GLN A 50 4.46 -31.14 -24.29
C GLN A 50 5.96 -30.80 -24.26
N SER A 51 6.76 -31.41 -25.13
CA SER A 51 8.20 -31.09 -25.26
C SER A 51 8.44 -29.74 -25.94
N LEU A 52 7.60 -29.37 -26.91
CA LEU A 52 7.65 -28.05 -27.54
C LEU A 52 7.38 -26.91 -26.55
N ALA A 53 6.73 -27.17 -25.41
CA ALA A 53 6.55 -26.19 -24.34
C ALA A 53 7.88 -25.74 -23.71
N ALA A 54 8.98 -26.52 -23.85
CA ALA A 54 10.32 -26.09 -23.46
C ALA A 54 10.77 -24.80 -24.17
N LEU A 55 10.28 -24.56 -25.39
CA LEU A 55 10.53 -23.31 -26.10
C LEU A 55 9.91 -22.09 -25.40
N GLU A 56 8.87 -22.24 -24.57
CA GLU A 56 8.32 -21.13 -23.79
C GLU A 56 9.32 -20.58 -22.76
N ILE A 57 10.18 -21.46 -22.23
CA ILE A 57 11.29 -21.07 -21.34
C ILE A 57 12.26 -20.20 -22.12
N VAL A 58 12.63 -20.62 -23.33
CA VAL A 58 13.51 -19.88 -24.24
C VAL A 58 12.88 -18.54 -24.64
N HIS A 59 11.59 -18.50 -24.97
CA HIS A 59 10.87 -17.26 -25.30
C HIS A 59 10.89 -16.27 -24.13
N SER A 60 10.77 -16.77 -22.89
CA SER A 60 10.80 -15.94 -21.67
C SER A 60 12.23 -15.46 -21.36
N LEU A 61 13.24 -16.33 -21.51
CA LEU A 61 14.66 -16.01 -21.34
C LEU A 61 15.12 -14.92 -22.31
N LEU A 62 14.77 -15.05 -23.58
CA LEU A 62 15.07 -14.09 -24.65
C LEU A 62 14.15 -12.86 -24.62
N ARG A 63 13.25 -12.75 -23.63
CA ARG A 63 12.26 -11.67 -23.48
C ARG A 63 11.38 -11.44 -24.70
N LEU A 64 11.14 -12.48 -25.50
CA LEU A 64 10.16 -12.46 -26.60
C LEU A 64 8.74 -12.32 -26.05
N VAL A 65 8.52 -12.79 -24.81
CA VAL A 65 7.28 -12.64 -24.04
C VAL A 65 7.58 -12.03 -22.66
N LYS A 66 6.63 -11.25 -22.14
CA LYS A 66 6.75 -10.57 -20.83
C LYS A 66 6.33 -11.50 -19.68
N SER A 67 7.01 -12.62 -19.54
CA SER A 67 6.73 -13.62 -18.50
C SER A 67 7.95 -13.80 -17.58
N PRO A 68 7.77 -13.91 -16.25
CA PRO A 68 8.88 -14.23 -15.35
C PRO A 68 9.45 -15.61 -15.66
N VAL A 69 10.75 -15.66 -15.98
CA VAL A 69 11.45 -16.88 -16.41
C VAL A 69 11.26 -18.03 -15.42
N PHE A 70 11.45 -17.76 -14.13
CA PHE A 70 11.32 -18.78 -13.08
C PHE A 70 9.92 -19.40 -13.03
N THR A 71 8.88 -18.60 -13.19
CA THR A 71 7.50 -19.08 -13.20
C THR A 71 7.23 -19.98 -14.40
N VAL A 72 7.68 -19.58 -15.60
CA VAL A 72 7.53 -20.39 -16.83
C VAL A 72 8.32 -21.68 -16.73
N PHE A 73 9.55 -21.60 -16.20
CA PHE A 73 10.41 -22.75 -15.95
C PHE A 73 9.71 -23.78 -15.06
N MET A 74 9.17 -23.38 -13.91
CA MET A 74 8.47 -24.30 -12.99
C MET A 74 7.21 -24.91 -13.64
N GLN A 75 6.43 -24.10 -14.36
CA GLN A 75 5.22 -24.56 -15.04
C GLN A 75 5.51 -25.60 -16.11
N VAL A 76 6.51 -25.36 -16.96
CA VAL A 76 6.85 -26.27 -18.06
C VAL A 76 7.54 -27.54 -17.54
N ASN A 77 8.53 -27.40 -16.64
CA ASN A 77 9.26 -28.56 -16.13
C ASN A 77 8.40 -29.53 -15.33
N SER A 78 7.43 -29.03 -14.55
CA SER A 78 6.54 -29.91 -13.77
C SER A 78 5.85 -30.95 -14.65
N ARG A 79 5.29 -30.55 -15.80
CA ARG A 79 4.61 -31.45 -16.73
C ARG A 79 5.57 -32.31 -17.55
N LEU A 80 6.74 -31.78 -17.92
CA LEU A 80 7.78 -32.58 -18.58
C LEU A 80 8.25 -33.73 -17.68
N ILE A 81 8.39 -33.46 -16.38
CA ILE A 81 8.73 -34.48 -15.39
C ILE A 81 7.61 -35.53 -15.32
N VAL A 82 6.34 -35.13 -15.20
CA VAL A 82 5.23 -36.11 -15.15
C VAL A 82 5.20 -36.99 -16.40
N LEU A 83 5.38 -36.40 -17.57
CA LEU A 83 5.33 -37.14 -18.84
C LEU A 83 6.54 -38.04 -19.03
N TRP A 84 7.76 -37.49 -19.03
CA TRP A 84 8.96 -38.21 -19.42
C TRP A 84 9.58 -39.06 -18.32
N LEU A 85 9.48 -38.62 -17.06
CA LEU A 85 10.08 -39.33 -15.92
C LEU A 85 9.15 -40.38 -15.33
N TYR A 86 7.82 -40.18 -15.37
CA TYR A 86 6.88 -41.14 -14.78
C TYR A 86 6.07 -41.87 -15.86
N THR A 87 5.26 -41.13 -16.61
CA THR A 87 4.25 -41.71 -17.50
C THR A 87 4.88 -42.53 -18.62
N TRP A 88 5.91 -42.01 -19.29
CA TRP A 88 6.57 -42.63 -20.44
C TRP A 88 7.39 -43.87 -20.09
N GLN A 89 7.87 -43.96 -18.85
CA GLN A 89 8.77 -45.04 -18.42
C GLN A 89 8.00 -46.28 -17.96
N ALA A 90 6.86 -46.09 -17.31
CA ALA A 90 6.10 -47.16 -16.70
C ALA A 90 4.96 -47.63 -17.61
N ALA A 91 5.06 -48.84 -18.17
CA ALA A 91 3.98 -49.40 -19.01
C ALA A 91 2.62 -49.48 -18.28
N ALA A 92 2.62 -49.65 -16.95
CA ALA A 92 1.41 -49.63 -16.13
C ALA A 92 0.68 -48.28 -16.17
N CYS A 93 1.39 -47.17 -16.39
CA CYS A 93 0.81 -45.83 -16.52
C CYS A 93 -0.04 -45.67 -17.79
N HIS A 94 0.32 -46.36 -18.86
CA HIS A 94 -0.30 -46.25 -20.18
C HIS A 94 -1.73 -46.81 -20.20
N SER A 95 -2.02 -47.82 -19.37
CA SER A 95 -3.33 -48.48 -19.29
C SER A 95 -4.17 -48.02 -18.09
N HIS A 96 -3.58 -47.23 -17.19
CA HIS A 96 -4.25 -46.77 -15.98
C HIS A 96 -5.21 -45.59 -16.24
N TRP A 97 -6.37 -45.61 -15.59
CA TRP A 97 -7.44 -44.62 -15.79
C TRP A 97 -6.99 -43.16 -15.54
N SER A 98 -5.99 -42.95 -14.69
CA SER A 98 -5.46 -41.61 -14.39
C SER A 98 -4.83 -40.93 -15.61
N LEU A 99 -4.44 -41.69 -16.65
CA LEU A 99 -3.97 -41.14 -17.91
C LEU A 99 -5.06 -40.31 -18.60
N LEU A 100 -6.30 -40.81 -18.63
CA LEU A 100 -7.45 -40.10 -19.20
C LEU A 100 -7.72 -38.79 -18.45
N LEU A 101 -7.62 -38.82 -17.11
CA LEU A 101 -7.76 -37.60 -16.30
C LEU A 101 -6.67 -36.57 -16.58
N MET A 102 -5.40 -37.00 -16.60
CA MET A 102 -4.27 -36.12 -16.82
C MET A 102 -4.30 -35.52 -18.23
N VAL A 103 -4.30 -36.37 -19.26
CA VAL A 103 -4.24 -35.96 -20.67
C VAL A 103 -5.49 -35.18 -21.07
N GLY A 104 -6.68 -35.60 -20.62
CA GLY A 104 -7.92 -34.88 -20.87
C GLY A 104 -7.94 -33.50 -20.23
N SER A 105 -7.44 -33.36 -19.00
CA SER A 105 -7.36 -32.07 -18.33
C SER A 105 -6.33 -31.14 -18.99
N TRP A 106 -5.18 -31.68 -19.40
CA TRP A 106 -4.15 -30.93 -20.12
C TRP A 106 -4.67 -30.44 -21.48
N ALA A 107 -5.21 -31.33 -22.30
CA ALA A 107 -5.67 -30.97 -23.63
C ALA A 107 -6.84 -29.95 -23.58
N THR A 108 -7.77 -30.12 -22.62
CA THR A 108 -8.92 -29.21 -22.45
C THR A 108 -8.49 -27.80 -22.01
N VAL A 109 -7.41 -27.65 -21.24
CA VAL A 109 -6.90 -26.33 -20.82
C VAL A 109 -5.97 -25.70 -21.86
N GLU A 110 -5.17 -26.51 -22.56
CA GLU A 110 -4.13 -26.02 -23.48
C GLU A 110 -4.72 -25.55 -24.82
N VAL A 111 -5.78 -26.18 -25.35
CA VAL A 111 -6.41 -25.74 -26.61
C VAL A 111 -6.89 -24.28 -26.53
N PRO A 112 -7.75 -23.88 -25.56
CA PRO A 112 -8.14 -22.48 -25.43
C PRO A 112 -6.97 -21.55 -25.07
N ARG A 113 -5.93 -22.05 -24.38
CA ARG A 113 -4.77 -21.24 -23.99
C ARG A 113 -3.93 -20.83 -25.19
N TYR A 114 -3.52 -21.79 -26.01
CA TYR A 114 -2.72 -21.51 -27.20
C TYR A 114 -3.50 -20.72 -28.24
N LEU A 115 -4.80 -21.01 -28.42
CA LEU A 115 -5.67 -20.22 -29.28
C LEU A 115 -5.78 -18.76 -28.78
N PHE A 116 -5.96 -18.55 -27.47
CA PHE A 116 -5.99 -17.21 -26.88
C PHE A 116 -4.66 -16.47 -27.09
N TYR A 117 -3.50 -17.13 -26.92
CA TYR A 117 -2.20 -16.51 -27.14
C TYR A 117 -1.96 -16.15 -28.60
N ALA A 118 -2.32 -17.01 -29.55
CA ALA A 118 -2.23 -16.72 -30.98
C ALA A 118 -3.06 -15.48 -31.35
N LEU A 119 -4.33 -15.44 -30.94
CA LEU A 119 -5.23 -14.33 -31.25
C LEU A 119 -4.80 -13.03 -30.55
N ASN A 120 -4.34 -13.09 -29.30
CA ASN A 120 -3.93 -11.90 -28.55
C ASN A 120 -2.66 -11.21 -29.14
N LEU A 121 -1.94 -11.85 -30.06
CA LEU A 121 -0.85 -11.24 -30.81
C LEU A 121 -1.33 -10.42 -32.01
N LEU A 122 -2.60 -10.60 -32.43
CA LEU A 122 -3.22 -9.90 -33.55
C LEU A 122 -3.98 -8.65 -33.06
N PRO A 123 -3.79 -7.47 -33.68
CA PRO A 123 -4.43 -6.22 -33.26
C PRO A 123 -5.97 -6.30 -33.18
N SER A 124 -6.58 -7.08 -34.07
CA SER A 124 -8.04 -7.24 -34.14
C SER A 124 -8.65 -7.94 -32.92
N PHE A 125 -7.86 -8.67 -32.13
CA PHE A 125 -8.33 -9.49 -31.01
C PHE A 125 -7.72 -9.10 -29.66
N GLN A 126 -6.98 -7.98 -29.59
CA GLN A 126 -6.33 -7.54 -28.34
C GLN A 126 -7.32 -6.92 -27.34
N GLY A 127 -7.07 -7.17 -26.05
CA GLY A 127 -7.82 -6.56 -24.95
C GLY A 127 -9.30 -6.92 -24.95
N SER A 128 -10.16 -5.90 -24.85
CA SER A 128 -11.63 -6.04 -24.89
C SER A 128 -12.17 -6.63 -26.19
N LYS A 129 -11.42 -6.57 -27.30
CA LYS A 129 -11.81 -7.14 -28.61
C LYS A 129 -11.73 -8.67 -28.68
N MET A 130 -11.05 -9.32 -27.72
CA MET A 130 -11.02 -10.78 -27.63
C MET A 130 -12.43 -11.36 -27.45
N PRO A 131 -12.84 -12.43 -28.17
CA PRO A 131 -14.12 -13.09 -27.96
C PRO A 131 -14.34 -13.51 -26.51
N TYR A 132 -15.48 -13.15 -25.94
CA TYR A 132 -15.78 -13.42 -24.54
C TYR A 132 -15.76 -14.91 -24.18
N PRO A 133 -16.30 -15.85 -24.99
CA PRO A 133 -16.23 -17.27 -24.67
C PRO A 133 -14.79 -17.77 -24.52
N LEU A 134 -13.89 -17.40 -25.43
CA LEU A 134 -12.49 -17.79 -25.38
C LEU A 134 -11.75 -17.16 -24.18
N PHE A 135 -12.02 -15.89 -23.91
CA PHE A 135 -11.52 -15.20 -22.71
C PHE A 135 -12.00 -15.90 -21.42
N TRP A 136 -13.29 -16.26 -21.35
CA TRP A 136 -13.86 -16.93 -20.19
C TRP A 136 -13.21 -18.29 -19.97
N LEU A 137 -13.09 -19.11 -21.03
CA LEU A 137 -12.46 -20.43 -20.97
C LEU A 137 -11.02 -20.33 -20.45
N ARG A 138 -10.21 -19.43 -21.02
CA ARG A 138 -8.82 -19.21 -20.63
C ARG A 138 -8.64 -18.92 -19.14
N TYR A 139 -9.57 -18.17 -18.55
CA TYR A 139 -9.46 -17.70 -17.17
C TYR A 139 -10.37 -18.41 -16.17
N SER A 140 -11.18 -19.38 -16.60
CA SER A 140 -12.18 -20.05 -15.73
C SER A 140 -12.05 -21.58 -15.71
N LEU A 141 -11.48 -22.21 -16.75
CA LEU A 141 -11.38 -23.68 -16.83
C LEU A 141 -10.58 -24.31 -15.67
N PHE A 142 -9.66 -23.56 -15.05
CA PHE A 142 -8.86 -24.05 -13.93
C PHE A 142 -9.72 -24.52 -12.73
N MET A 143 -10.94 -23.98 -12.56
CA MET A 143 -11.81 -24.33 -11.43
C MET A 143 -12.20 -25.82 -11.44
N VAL A 144 -12.32 -26.41 -12.63
CA VAL A 144 -12.65 -27.83 -12.80
C VAL A 144 -11.39 -28.64 -13.14
N LEU A 145 -10.53 -28.11 -14.01
CA LEU A 145 -9.43 -28.88 -14.58
C LEU A 145 -8.19 -28.99 -13.68
N TYR A 146 -8.02 -28.11 -12.68
CA TYR A 146 -6.90 -28.27 -11.73
C TYR A 146 -7.10 -29.47 -10.81
N PRO A 147 -8.26 -29.64 -10.14
CA PRO A 147 -8.51 -30.85 -9.35
C PRO A 147 -8.33 -32.14 -10.15
N THR A 148 -8.89 -32.23 -11.36
CA THR A 148 -8.81 -33.44 -12.19
C THR A 148 -7.41 -33.67 -12.75
N GLY A 149 -6.73 -32.61 -13.23
CA GLY A 149 -5.38 -32.69 -13.77
C GLY A 149 -4.36 -33.08 -12.71
N ILE A 150 -4.36 -32.41 -11.56
CA ILE A 150 -3.44 -32.68 -10.45
C ILE A 150 -3.65 -34.10 -9.91
N THR A 151 -4.91 -34.55 -9.77
CA THR A 151 -5.20 -35.94 -9.36
C THR A 151 -4.64 -36.94 -10.38
N GLY A 152 -4.85 -36.69 -11.68
CA GLY A 152 -4.28 -37.52 -12.74
C GLY A 152 -2.75 -37.61 -12.67
N GLU A 153 -2.08 -36.46 -12.54
CA GLU A 153 -0.62 -36.36 -12.44
C GLU A 153 -0.06 -37.08 -11.21
N LEU A 154 -0.64 -36.88 -10.02
CA LEU A 154 -0.21 -37.53 -8.78
C LEU A 154 -0.37 -39.05 -8.84
N VAL A 155 -1.50 -39.52 -9.37
CA VAL A 155 -1.74 -40.96 -9.49
C VAL A 155 -0.81 -41.58 -10.54
N GLN A 156 -0.51 -40.89 -11.64
CA GLN A 156 0.48 -41.32 -12.63
C GLN A 156 1.89 -41.43 -12.02
N MET A 157 2.32 -40.46 -11.21
CA MET A 157 3.57 -40.55 -10.46
C MET A 157 3.57 -41.74 -9.50
N TYR A 158 2.50 -41.90 -8.72
CA TYR A 158 2.38 -43.01 -7.77
C TYR A 158 2.43 -44.38 -8.45
N VAL A 159 1.69 -44.58 -9.54
CA VAL A 159 1.69 -45.83 -10.31
C VAL A 159 3.10 -46.12 -10.81
N ALA A 160 3.77 -45.17 -11.47
CA ALA A 160 5.13 -45.35 -11.97
C ALA A 160 6.13 -45.71 -10.86
N LEU A 161 6.05 -45.04 -9.70
CA LEU A 161 6.88 -45.34 -8.53
C LEU A 161 6.63 -46.75 -7.98
N SER A 162 5.39 -47.21 -7.99
CA SER A 162 5.01 -48.52 -7.46
C SER A 162 5.33 -49.70 -8.38
N THR A 163 5.41 -49.47 -9.70
CA THR A 163 5.52 -50.55 -10.69
C THR A 163 6.82 -50.59 -11.48
N HIS A 164 7.56 -49.47 -11.58
CA HIS A 164 8.73 -49.37 -12.47
C HIS A 164 10.03 -49.05 -11.74
N TYR A 165 9.98 -48.28 -10.65
CA TYR A 165 11.18 -47.80 -9.98
C TYR A 165 11.55 -48.63 -8.74
N THR A 166 12.83 -49.01 -8.68
CA THR A 166 13.49 -49.49 -7.46
C THR A 166 14.66 -48.56 -7.15
N PHE A 167 14.84 -48.22 -5.88
CA PHE A 167 15.82 -47.21 -5.46
C PHE A 167 16.95 -47.85 -4.67
N ASN A 168 18.19 -47.58 -5.07
CA ASN A 168 19.38 -48.12 -4.42
C ASN A 168 19.86 -47.20 -3.29
N THR A 169 19.55 -45.90 -3.36
CA THR A 169 19.90 -44.92 -2.33
C THR A 169 18.68 -44.20 -1.76
N ALA A 170 18.78 -43.75 -0.50
CA ALA A 170 17.75 -42.92 0.14
C ALA A 170 17.57 -41.57 -0.59
N TRP A 171 18.63 -41.07 -1.22
CA TRP A 171 18.62 -39.84 -2.00
C TRP A 171 17.85 -39.98 -3.31
N GLU A 172 18.05 -41.06 -4.08
CA GLU A 172 17.25 -41.37 -5.26
C GLU A 172 15.76 -41.49 -4.93
N ARG A 173 15.46 -42.23 -3.85
CA ARG A 173 14.08 -42.36 -3.35
C ARG A 173 13.49 -41.00 -3.02
N PHE A 174 14.25 -40.14 -2.34
CA PHE A 174 13.80 -38.79 -2.01
C PHE A 174 13.51 -37.97 -3.27
N LEU A 175 14.40 -37.96 -4.27
CA LEU A 175 14.21 -37.18 -5.50
C LEU A 175 12.96 -37.57 -6.30
N PHE A 176 12.66 -38.86 -6.38
CA PHE A 176 11.52 -39.40 -7.12
C PHE A 176 10.21 -39.36 -6.33
N VAL A 177 10.26 -39.38 -4.99
CA VAL A 177 9.05 -39.27 -4.14
C VAL A 177 8.71 -37.80 -3.84
N PHE A 178 9.69 -36.90 -3.85
CA PHE A 178 9.51 -35.49 -3.49
C PHE A 178 8.39 -34.78 -4.28
N PRO A 179 8.25 -34.92 -5.61
CA PRO A 179 7.15 -34.31 -6.35
C PRO A 179 5.77 -34.73 -5.82
N LEU A 180 5.61 -35.99 -5.41
CA LEU A 180 4.35 -36.52 -4.85
C LEU A 180 4.02 -35.90 -3.48
N ILE A 181 5.04 -35.53 -2.70
CA ILE A 181 4.89 -34.89 -1.39
C ILE A 181 4.69 -33.37 -1.53
N ALA A 182 5.43 -32.72 -2.41
CA ALA A 182 5.45 -31.26 -2.55
C ALA A 182 4.25 -30.71 -3.34
N TYR A 183 3.72 -31.48 -4.28
CA TYR A 183 2.69 -31.01 -5.20
C TYR A 183 1.29 -30.85 -4.54
N PRO A 184 0.81 -31.77 -3.68
CA PRO A 184 -0.48 -31.59 -3.00
C PRO A 184 -0.54 -30.32 -2.13
N PRO A 185 0.46 -30.00 -1.28
CA PRO A 185 0.48 -28.75 -0.51
C PRO A 185 0.64 -27.48 -1.38
N ALA A 186 1.31 -27.57 -2.54
CA ALA A 186 1.46 -26.45 -3.46
C ALA A 186 0.17 -26.15 -4.25
N SER A 187 -0.68 -27.16 -4.49
CA SER A 187 -1.86 -27.05 -5.35
C SER A 187 -2.88 -25.97 -4.96
N PRO A 188 -3.20 -25.71 -3.66
CA PRO A 188 -4.16 -24.67 -3.31
C PRO A 188 -3.63 -23.27 -3.64
N PHE A 189 -2.32 -23.03 -3.52
CA PHE A 189 -1.71 -21.75 -3.87
C PHE A 189 -1.82 -21.46 -5.37
N MET A 190 -1.66 -22.49 -6.22
CA MET A 190 -1.84 -22.37 -7.66
C MET A 190 -3.29 -22.01 -8.01
N VAL A 191 -4.27 -22.67 -7.37
CA VAL A 191 -5.71 -22.37 -7.53
C VAL A 191 -6.03 -20.94 -7.09
N LEU A 192 -5.57 -20.53 -5.90
CA LEU A 192 -5.78 -19.18 -5.36
C LEU A 192 -5.13 -18.09 -6.24
N ASN A 193 -3.95 -18.37 -6.80
CA ASN A 193 -3.30 -17.45 -7.74
C ASN A 193 -4.10 -17.30 -9.04
N MET A 194 -4.67 -18.40 -9.56
CA MET A 194 -5.55 -18.36 -10.73
C MET A 194 -6.85 -17.59 -10.46
N TRP A 195 -7.42 -17.70 -9.24
CA TRP A 195 -8.56 -16.88 -8.81
C TRP A 195 -8.23 -15.38 -8.81
N LYS A 196 -7.06 -15.00 -8.28
CA LYS A 196 -6.59 -13.60 -8.31
C LYS A 196 -6.40 -13.11 -9.74
N ASN A 197 -5.76 -13.92 -10.59
CA ASN A 197 -5.55 -13.60 -12.00
C ASN A 197 -6.89 -13.40 -12.71
N ARG A 198 -7.86 -14.31 -12.54
CA ARG A 198 -9.21 -14.18 -13.08
C ARG A 198 -9.85 -12.85 -12.67
N LYS A 199 -9.90 -12.54 -11.36
CA LYS A 199 -10.51 -11.29 -10.87
C LYS A 199 -9.84 -10.06 -11.49
N SER A 200 -8.51 -10.06 -11.60
CA SER A 200 -7.75 -8.98 -12.22
C SER A 200 -8.07 -8.81 -13.72
N GLN A 201 -8.07 -9.89 -14.49
CA GLN A 201 -8.31 -9.84 -15.93
C GLN A 201 -9.75 -9.46 -16.26
N PHE A 202 -10.73 -9.97 -15.51
CA PHE A 202 -12.14 -9.57 -15.68
C PHE A 202 -12.35 -8.09 -15.35
N ARG A 203 -11.71 -7.57 -14.29
CA ARG A 203 -11.74 -6.14 -13.97
C ARG A 203 -11.11 -5.29 -15.08
N LYS A 204 -9.95 -5.70 -15.59
CA LYS A 204 -9.26 -5.00 -16.68
C LYS A 204 -10.12 -4.96 -17.95
N ARG A 205 -10.71 -6.09 -18.34
CA ARG A 205 -11.63 -6.17 -19.48
C ARG A 205 -12.86 -5.27 -19.29
N ALA A 206 -13.43 -5.24 -18.07
CA ALA A 206 -14.55 -4.37 -17.76
C ALA A 206 -14.19 -2.88 -17.89
N GLN A 207 -12.99 -2.49 -17.44
CA GLN A 207 -12.47 -1.13 -17.61
C GLN A 207 -12.24 -0.77 -19.08
N GLU A 208 -11.63 -1.68 -19.86
CA GLU A 208 -11.42 -1.47 -21.30
C GLU A 208 -12.75 -1.40 -22.08
N LEU A 209 -13.77 -2.16 -21.68
CA LEU A 209 -15.11 -2.08 -22.27
C LEU A 209 -15.84 -0.79 -21.86
N ALA A 210 -15.64 -0.31 -20.63
CA ALA A 210 -16.15 0.98 -20.19
C ALA A 210 -15.49 2.13 -20.99
N ALA A 211 -14.16 2.10 -21.13
CA ALA A 211 -13.42 3.08 -21.93
C ALA A 211 -13.79 3.04 -23.42
N ALA A 212 -13.98 1.85 -24.01
CA ALA A 212 -14.43 1.73 -25.40
C ALA A 212 -15.87 2.22 -25.61
N LYS A 213 -16.73 2.13 -24.59
CA LYS A 213 -18.06 2.77 -24.59
C LYS A 213 -17.97 4.29 -24.47
N GLU A 214 -16.96 4.82 -23.78
CA GLU A 214 -16.67 6.26 -23.69
C GLU A 214 -16.07 6.83 -24.98
N GLU A 215 -15.35 6.03 -25.78
CA GLU A 215 -14.81 6.42 -27.11
C GLU A 215 -15.83 6.28 -28.25
N GLY A 216 -16.76 5.31 -28.17
CA GLY A 216 -17.76 5.01 -29.20
C GLY A 216 -19.08 5.78 -29.12
N GLY A 217 -19.30 6.54 -28.05
CA GLY A 217 -20.31 7.57 -27.96
C GLY A 217 -19.63 8.79 -27.37
N ALA A 218 -19.80 9.96 -27.98
CA ALA A 218 -19.30 11.22 -27.44
C ALA A 218 -19.85 11.42 -26.02
N SER A 219 -19.17 10.87 -25.02
CA SER A 219 -19.45 11.09 -23.62
C SER A 219 -18.84 12.43 -23.29
N ALA A 220 -19.70 13.40 -22.99
CA ALA A 220 -19.29 14.66 -22.42
C ALA A 220 -18.28 14.39 -21.29
N LYS A 221 -17.01 14.80 -21.50
CA LYS A 221 -15.98 14.82 -20.45
C LYS A 221 -16.65 15.32 -19.19
N LYS A 222 -16.72 14.49 -18.14
CA LYS A 222 -17.24 14.89 -16.84
C LYS A 222 -16.56 16.22 -16.50
N ALA A 223 -17.33 17.30 -16.43
CA ALA A 223 -16.78 18.64 -16.28
C ALA A 223 -15.86 18.64 -15.06
N VAL A 224 -14.58 18.96 -15.30
CA VAL A 224 -13.59 19.08 -14.23
C VAL A 224 -14.07 20.19 -13.31
N SER A 225 -14.21 19.92 -12.01
CA SER A 225 -14.73 20.87 -11.01
C SER A 225 -14.02 20.66 -9.68
N GLY A 226 -13.80 21.76 -8.95
CA GLY A 226 -13.04 21.83 -7.70
C GLY A 226 -11.53 21.98 -7.91
N LEU A 227 -10.78 21.67 -6.86
CA LEU A 227 -9.33 21.74 -6.81
C LEU A 227 -8.67 20.64 -7.65
N VAL A 228 -7.83 21.03 -8.60
CA VAL A 228 -7.19 20.15 -9.60
C VAL A 228 -5.73 20.52 -9.82
N TRP A 229 -4.96 19.53 -10.28
CA TRP A 229 -3.58 19.72 -10.75
C TRP A 229 -3.56 20.65 -11.95
N PRO A 230 -2.59 21.57 -12.12
CA PRO A 230 -2.56 22.50 -13.26
C PRO A 230 -2.41 21.79 -14.60
N VAL A 231 -2.82 22.46 -15.66
CA VAL A 231 -2.51 22.03 -17.03
C VAL A 231 -1.00 22.15 -17.25
N THR A 232 -0.36 21.06 -17.64
CA THR A 232 1.08 20.99 -17.94
C THR A 232 1.36 20.94 -19.44
N ASN A 233 0.33 20.75 -20.26
CA ASN A 233 0.42 20.79 -21.71
C ASN A 233 -0.90 21.33 -22.28
N ASP A 234 -0.88 22.59 -22.71
CA ASP A 234 -2.07 23.31 -23.18
C ASP A 234 -2.69 22.69 -24.44
N ALA A 235 -1.88 22.10 -25.31
CA ALA A 235 -2.35 21.48 -26.55
C ALA A 235 -3.16 20.19 -26.31
N THR A 236 -2.85 19.47 -25.22
CA THR A 236 -3.51 18.18 -24.89
C THR A 236 -4.44 18.27 -23.69
N GLY A 237 -4.35 19.34 -22.90
CA GLY A 237 -5.01 19.47 -21.60
C GLY A 237 -4.46 18.51 -20.54
N GLU A 238 -3.26 17.94 -20.74
CA GLU A 238 -2.63 17.02 -19.78
C GLU A 238 -2.33 17.75 -18.46
N ARG A 239 -2.62 17.10 -17.32
CA ARG A 239 -2.34 17.58 -15.96
C ARG A 239 -1.34 16.65 -15.27
N SER A 240 -0.05 16.80 -15.59
CA SER A 240 1.00 15.89 -15.13
C SER A 240 1.38 16.12 -13.66
N THR A 241 1.15 15.12 -12.82
CA THR A 241 1.53 15.19 -11.39
C THR A 241 3.03 15.29 -11.16
N SER A 242 3.86 14.74 -12.05
CA SER A 242 5.32 14.72 -11.83
C SER A 242 5.96 16.10 -12.00
N VAL A 243 5.52 16.86 -13.00
CA VAL A 243 6.06 18.20 -13.30
C VAL A 243 5.70 19.17 -12.18
N THR A 244 4.43 19.22 -11.78
CA THR A 244 3.96 20.08 -10.69
C THR A 244 4.60 19.69 -9.36
N ASN A 245 4.72 18.38 -9.07
CA ASN A 245 5.36 17.93 -7.83
C ASN A 245 6.83 18.37 -7.77
N GLN A 246 7.59 18.15 -8.84
CA GLN A 246 8.99 18.56 -8.94
C GLN A 246 9.16 20.08 -8.76
N SER A 247 8.27 20.90 -9.35
CA SER A 247 8.37 22.35 -9.23
C SER A 247 8.08 22.88 -7.82
N ILE A 248 7.20 22.22 -7.06
CA ILE A 248 6.97 22.57 -5.64
C ILE A 248 8.21 22.28 -4.80
N TRP A 249 8.84 21.12 -4.98
CA TRP A 249 10.09 20.79 -4.28
C TRP A 249 11.26 21.71 -4.65
N GLU A 250 11.34 22.10 -5.93
CA GLU A 250 12.35 23.03 -6.41
C GLU A 250 12.18 24.40 -5.76
N TYR A 251 10.96 24.96 -5.84
CA TYR A 251 10.68 26.29 -5.33
C TYR A 251 10.86 26.36 -3.82
N ALA A 252 10.44 25.31 -3.10
CA ALA A 252 10.59 25.22 -1.65
C ALA A 252 12.04 25.42 -1.18
N VAL A 253 13.05 24.94 -1.92
CA VAL A 253 14.45 25.10 -1.51
C VAL A 253 15.16 26.28 -2.19
N SER A 254 14.53 26.93 -3.17
CA SER A 254 15.16 27.96 -4.00
C SER A 254 15.64 29.19 -3.23
N GLY A 255 14.89 29.64 -2.23
CA GLY A 255 15.29 30.73 -1.34
C GLY A 255 16.38 30.37 -0.32
N ALA A 256 16.63 29.07 -0.11
CA ALA A 256 17.54 28.56 0.91
C ALA A 256 18.85 27.97 0.36
N ASP A 257 18.80 27.36 -0.83
CA ASP A 257 19.94 26.68 -1.46
C ASP A 257 19.71 26.55 -2.98
N ALA A 258 20.36 27.42 -3.75
CA ALA A 258 20.22 27.49 -5.20
C ALA A 258 20.71 26.22 -5.92
N ASP A 259 21.76 25.57 -5.39
CA ASP A 259 22.33 24.36 -5.96
C ASP A 259 21.38 23.16 -5.76
N ALA A 260 20.77 23.06 -4.58
CA ALA A 260 19.74 22.06 -4.31
C ALA A 260 18.52 22.26 -5.21
N ALA A 261 18.06 23.50 -5.40
CA ALA A 261 16.98 23.81 -6.35
C ALA A 261 17.34 23.39 -7.78
N ALA A 262 18.55 23.72 -8.24
CA ALA A 262 19.04 23.31 -9.55
C ALA A 262 19.12 21.77 -9.69
N ALA A 263 19.49 21.06 -8.62
CA ALA A 263 19.52 19.60 -8.58
C ALA A 263 18.13 18.99 -8.67
N VAL A 264 17.12 19.57 -8.02
CA VAL A 264 15.71 19.19 -8.17
C VAL A 264 15.30 19.39 -9.62
N ARG A 265 15.47 20.59 -10.19
CA ARG A 265 15.11 20.93 -11.58
C ARG A 265 15.71 19.98 -12.62
N LYS A 266 17.01 19.65 -12.48
CA LYS A 266 17.75 18.78 -13.42
C LYS A 266 17.37 17.29 -13.31
N THR A 267 16.58 16.90 -12.33
CA THR A 267 16.26 15.48 -12.09
C THR A 267 15.29 14.96 -13.14
N ARG A 268 15.80 14.08 -14.01
CA ARG A 268 14.99 13.36 -15.00
C ARG A 268 14.22 12.22 -14.32
N LYS A 269 13.05 11.89 -14.84
CA LYS A 269 12.17 10.82 -14.33
C LYS A 269 11.90 10.97 -12.83
N TRP A 270 11.25 12.06 -12.44
CA TRP A 270 10.95 12.45 -11.05
C TRP A 270 10.53 11.27 -10.14
N ARG A 271 9.66 10.38 -10.64
CA ARG A 271 9.21 9.15 -9.95
C ARG A 271 10.31 8.30 -9.32
N PHE A 272 11.53 8.31 -9.87
CA PHE A 272 12.66 7.52 -9.39
C PHE A 272 13.78 8.36 -8.76
N GLY A 273 13.80 9.68 -9.00
CA GLY A 273 14.88 10.57 -8.55
C GLY A 273 14.55 11.44 -7.33
N TYR A 274 13.30 11.42 -6.85
CA TYR A 274 12.83 12.35 -5.81
C TYR A 274 13.40 12.11 -4.41
N LEU A 275 13.72 10.86 -4.04
CA LEU A 275 14.06 10.47 -2.66
C LEU A 275 15.23 11.27 -2.07
N ARG A 276 16.30 11.45 -2.86
CA ARG A 276 17.48 12.22 -2.43
C ARG A 276 17.16 13.69 -2.13
N HIS A 277 16.14 14.23 -2.77
CA HIS A 277 15.75 15.63 -2.61
C HIS A 277 14.93 15.87 -1.35
N ILE A 278 14.19 14.85 -0.89
CA ILE A 278 13.52 14.90 0.41
C ILE A 278 14.56 15.01 1.53
N GLU A 279 15.56 14.12 1.52
CA GLU A 279 16.63 14.17 2.52
C GLU A 279 17.42 15.48 2.43
N SER A 280 17.76 15.92 1.21
CA SER A 280 18.44 17.21 0.99
C SER A 280 17.64 18.39 1.56
N GLN A 281 16.33 18.46 1.29
CA GLN A 281 15.48 19.53 1.79
C GLN A 281 15.42 19.55 3.32
N VAL A 282 15.33 18.39 3.98
CA VAL A 282 15.36 18.33 5.45
C VAL A 282 16.74 18.74 5.98
N ARG A 283 17.84 18.29 5.38
CA ARG A 283 19.19 18.72 5.77
C ARG A 283 19.38 20.24 5.68
N ILE A 284 18.89 20.86 4.61
CA ILE A 284 18.93 22.32 4.45
C ILE A 284 18.07 23.00 5.50
N SER A 285 16.88 22.45 5.80
CA SER A 285 15.99 22.98 6.85
C SER A 285 16.64 22.93 8.24
N LEU A 286 17.57 22.01 8.49
CA LEU A 286 18.29 21.90 9.76
C LEU A 286 19.42 22.92 9.93
N ARG A 287 19.74 23.75 8.92
CA ARG A 287 20.80 24.76 9.02
C ARG A 287 20.44 25.89 10.00
N SER A 288 19.19 26.34 10.01
CA SER A 288 18.67 27.34 10.94
C SER A 288 17.15 27.34 11.02
N LYS A 289 16.60 28.02 12.02
CA LYS A 289 15.15 28.24 12.18
C LYS A 289 14.57 28.99 10.98
N GLU A 290 15.24 30.05 10.53
CA GLU A 290 14.80 30.92 9.44
C GLU A 290 14.76 30.14 8.13
N THR A 291 15.77 29.30 7.88
CA THR A 291 15.81 28.45 6.69
C THR A 291 14.67 27.42 6.69
N ALA A 292 14.38 26.75 7.81
CA ALA A 292 13.26 25.82 7.90
C ALA A 292 11.91 26.49 7.58
N LEU A 293 11.68 27.67 8.17
CA LEU A 293 10.44 28.43 7.97
C LEU A 293 10.33 28.98 6.55
N GLN A 294 11.43 29.46 5.96
CA GLN A 294 11.46 29.92 4.58
C GLN A 294 11.07 28.79 3.61
N ILE A 295 11.67 27.62 3.77
CA ILE A 295 11.39 26.46 2.90
C ILE A 295 9.92 26.05 2.99
N ALA A 296 9.36 26.04 4.20
CA ALA A 296 7.95 25.72 4.40
C ALA A 296 7.03 26.75 3.74
N ARG A 297 7.33 28.05 3.89
CA ARG A 297 6.52 29.13 3.29
C ARG A 297 6.57 29.07 1.78
N ASP A 298 7.75 28.93 1.20
CA ASP A 298 7.93 28.86 -0.26
C ASP A 298 7.24 27.63 -0.85
N GLY A 299 7.37 26.48 -0.19
CA GLY A 299 6.72 25.24 -0.61
C GLY A 299 5.19 25.33 -0.61
N LEU A 300 4.59 25.86 0.46
CA LEU A 300 3.14 26.05 0.57
C LEU A 300 2.63 27.13 -0.39
N ALA A 301 3.33 28.26 -0.50
CA ALA A 301 3.00 29.34 -1.43
C ALA A 301 2.97 28.82 -2.87
N ARG A 302 4.00 28.07 -3.29
CA ARG A 302 4.05 27.46 -4.61
C ARG A 302 2.94 26.44 -4.82
N ALA A 303 2.60 25.64 -3.82
CA ALA A 303 1.49 24.69 -3.92
C ALA A 303 0.14 25.40 -4.11
N HIS A 304 -0.11 26.51 -3.41
CA HIS A 304 -1.35 27.29 -3.51
C HIS A 304 -1.46 28.07 -4.84
N GLU A 305 -0.33 28.54 -5.36
CA GLU A 305 -0.27 29.22 -6.64
C GLU A 305 -0.42 28.24 -7.82
N ALA A 306 0.26 27.09 -7.76
CA ALA A 306 0.33 26.16 -8.88
C ALA A 306 -0.94 25.34 -9.09
N PHE A 307 -1.75 25.10 -8.05
CA PHE A 307 -2.99 24.34 -8.20
C PHE A 307 -4.13 25.23 -8.70
N GLU A 308 -4.97 24.66 -9.56
CA GLU A 308 -6.15 25.35 -10.12
C GLU A 308 -7.41 24.95 -9.35
N PHE A 309 -8.33 25.88 -9.20
CA PHE A 309 -9.68 25.63 -8.74
C PHE A 309 -10.64 25.91 -9.91
N VAL A 310 -11.37 24.88 -10.34
CA VAL A 310 -12.29 24.97 -11.48
C VAL A 310 -13.72 25.05 -11.00
N ARG A 311 -14.45 26.08 -11.42
CA ARG A 311 -15.90 26.22 -11.18
C ARG A 311 -16.58 26.81 -12.40
N ASP A 312 -17.71 26.22 -12.77
CA ASP A 312 -18.49 26.61 -13.95
C ASP A 312 -17.64 26.69 -15.24
N GLY A 313 -16.69 25.76 -15.38
CA GLY A 313 -15.77 25.69 -16.51
C GLY A 313 -14.63 26.71 -16.51
N LYS A 314 -14.54 27.59 -15.51
CA LYS A 314 -13.45 28.58 -15.36
C LYS A 314 -12.43 28.10 -14.34
N ALA A 315 -11.15 28.10 -14.72
CA ALA A 315 -10.04 27.81 -13.84
C ALA A 315 -9.42 29.12 -13.29
N THR A 316 -9.20 29.18 -11.98
CA THR A 316 -8.38 30.22 -11.32
C THR A 316 -7.34 29.52 -10.44
N SER A 317 -6.31 30.22 -9.96
CA SER A 317 -5.44 29.62 -8.93
C SER A 317 -6.25 29.33 -7.66
N LEU A 318 -5.82 28.36 -6.85
CA LEU A 318 -6.45 28.11 -5.55
C LEU A 318 -6.36 29.36 -4.67
N ALA A 319 -5.23 30.05 -4.65
CA ALA A 319 -5.06 31.29 -3.91
C ALA A 319 -6.14 32.33 -4.29
N GLU A 320 -6.35 32.58 -5.60
CA GLU A 320 -7.39 33.50 -6.06
C GLU A 320 -8.79 32.99 -5.69
N ALA A 321 -9.05 31.68 -5.83
CA ALA A 321 -10.34 31.09 -5.50
C ALA A 321 -10.72 31.26 -4.03
N MET A 322 -9.76 31.12 -3.12
CA MET A 322 -9.97 31.29 -1.67
C MET A 322 -10.38 32.73 -1.31
N ASP A 323 -9.97 33.72 -2.10
CA ASP A 323 -10.39 35.11 -1.93
C ASP A 323 -11.66 35.44 -2.71
N LYS A 324 -11.84 34.90 -3.92
CA LYS A 324 -12.95 35.20 -4.80
C LYS A 324 -14.29 34.64 -4.33
N TYR A 325 -14.31 33.38 -3.88
CA TYR A 325 -15.56 32.72 -3.49
C TYR A 325 -15.91 33.02 -2.02
N LYS A 326 -17.01 33.75 -1.83
CA LYS A 326 -17.50 34.20 -0.51
C LYS A 326 -18.65 33.36 0.05
N GLY A 327 -19.09 32.33 -0.69
CA GLY A 327 -20.15 31.42 -0.23
C GLY A 327 -19.79 30.73 1.08
N SER A 328 -20.80 30.24 1.79
CA SER A 328 -20.65 29.52 3.06
C SER A 328 -21.72 28.41 3.17
N TYR A 329 -21.73 27.69 4.27
CA TYR A 329 -22.71 26.67 4.59
C TYR A 329 -23.66 27.10 5.70
N GLU A 330 -24.85 26.52 5.71
CA GLU A 330 -25.72 26.49 6.87
C GLU A 330 -25.17 25.49 7.89
N THR A 331 -25.65 25.57 9.13
CA THR A 331 -25.13 24.73 10.22
C THR A 331 -26.17 23.74 10.70
N GLY A 332 -25.80 22.47 10.69
CA GLY A 332 -26.52 21.39 11.36
C GLY A 332 -25.92 21.12 12.74
N PHE A 333 -26.78 20.77 13.70
CA PHE A 333 -26.41 20.37 15.06
C PHE A 333 -27.17 19.12 15.50
N ILE A 334 -26.45 18.20 16.14
CA ILE A 334 -26.98 16.99 16.78
C ILE A 334 -26.34 16.86 18.16
N LYS A 335 -27.18 16.70 19.19
CA LYS A 335 -26.76 16.40 20.54
C LYS A 335 -26.82 14.88 20.76
N GLY A 336 -25.74 14.30 21.29
CA GLY A 336 -25.75 12.92 21.74
C GLY A 336 -26.46 12.74 23.08
N GLU A 337 -27.05 11.57 23.28
CA GLU A 337 -27.81 11.19 24.49
C GLU A 337 -27.09 10.12 25.33
N GLY A 338 -25.92 9.67 24.88
CA GLY A 338 -25.11 8.69 25.58
C GLY A 338 -24.50 9.22 26.88
N LYS A 339 -24.10 8.32 27.77
CA LYS A 339 -23.38 8.66 29.01
C LYS A 339 -21.88 8.55 28.80
N ARG A 340 -21.11 9.42 29.46
CA ARG A 340 -19.63 9.39 29.40
C ARG A 340 -19.08 8.23 30.23
N GLU A 341 -18.52 7.24 29.54
CA GLU A 341 -17.87 6.07 30.14
C GLU A 341 -16.34 6.20 30.19
N VAL A 342 -15.73 6.94 29.26
CA VAL A 342 -14.28 7.17 29.25
C VAL A 342 -13.95 8.38 30.12
N LYS A 343 -13.18 8.15 31.20
CA LYS A 343 -12.85 9.17 32.21
C LYS A 343 -11.36 9.23 32.57
N GLU A 344 -10.54 8.43 31.91
CA GLU A 344 -9.12 8.30 32.21
C GLU A 344 -8.35 7.83 30.98
N ALA A 345 -7.04 8.00 31.03
CA ALA A 345 -6.12 7.54 30.01
C ALA A 345 -6.19 6.02 29.83
N ARG A 346 -6.41 5.59 28.58
CA ARG A 346 -6.48 4.19 28.21
C ARG A 346 -5.91 3.94 26.82
N VAL A 347 -5.19 2.83 26.67
CA VAL A 347 -4.65 2.40 25.37
C VAL A 347 -5.03 0.94 25.13
N LEU A 348 -5.59 0.66 23.95
CA LEU A 348 -5.91 -0.70 23.55
C LEU A 348 -4.65 -1.36 23.00
N TYR A 349 -4.18 -2.44 23.63
CA TYR A 349 -2.98 -3.15 23.19
C TYR A 349 -3.18 -4.66 23.27
N LYS A 350 -2.94 -5.35 22.15
CA LYS A 350 -3.03 -6.83 22.05
C LYS A 350 -4.34 -7.43 22.61
N GLY A 351 -5.45 -6.73 22.42
CA GLY A 351 -6.79 -7.17 22.86
C GLY A 351 -7.14 -6.82 24.30
N GLN A 352 -6.27 -6.10 25.01
CA GLN A 352 -6.50 -5.59 26.36
C GLN A 352 -6.63 -4.07 26.36
N THR A 353 -7.41 -3.53 27.29
CA THR A 353 -7.47 -2.09 27.56
C THR A 353 -6.56 -1.80 28.75
N LEU A 354 -5.42 -1.15 28.49
CA LEU A 354 -4.45 -0.78 29.50
C LEU A 354 -4.82 0.57 30.12
N VAL A 355 -4.82 0.66 31.44
CA VAL A 355 -5.08 1.85 32.26
C VAL A 355 -4.12 1.89 33.45
N GLY A 356 -3.96 3.05 34.09
CA GLY A 356 -3.15 3.21 35.31
C GLY A 356 -1.76 2.58 35.21
N ASP A 357 -1.36 1.82 36.22
CA ASP A 357 -0.03 1.20 36.31
C ASP A 357 0.28 0.23 35.16
N ALA A 358 -0.73 -0.49 34.65
CA ALA A 358 -0.55 -1.40 33.52
C ALA A 358 -0.20 -0.62 32.23
N LEU A 359 -0.79 0.56 32.06
CA LEU A 359 -0.42 1.46 30.96
C LEU A 359 0.98 2.04 31.17
N VAL A 360 1.32 2.49 32.39
CA VAL A 360 2.67 2.99 32.73
C VAL A 360 3.75 1.96 32.39
N ALA A 361 3.58 0.71 32.83
CA ALA A 361 4.52 -0.37 32.57
C ALA A 361 4.70 -0.64 31.06
N GLN A 362 3.62 -0.58 30.28
CA GLN A 362 3.69 -0.75 28.84
C GLN A 362 4.37 0.43 28.12
N LEU A 363 4.15 1.67 28.59
CA LEU A 363 4.84 2.86 28.09
C LEU A 363 6.35 2.77 28.34
N GLU A 364 6.75 2.38 29.55
CA GLU A 364 8.16 2.19 29.92
C GLU A 364 8.82 1.10 29.07
N LYS A 365 8.09 0.01 28.82
CA LYS A 365 8.54 -1.03 27.89
C LYS A 365 8.77 -0.45 26.49
N TRP A 366 7.79 0.25 25.92
CA TRP A 366 7.92 0.85 24.59
C TRP A 366 9.07 1.86 24.50
N VAL A 367 9.28 2.67 25.53
CA VAL A 367 10.43 3.59 25.60
C VAL A 367 11.75 2.81 25.64
N SER A 368 11.86 1.81 26.51
CA SER A 368 13.08 1.00 26.67
C SER A 368 13.44 0.21 25.41
N GLU A 369 12.44 -0.28 24.67
CA GLU A 369 12.61 -1.00 23.41
C GLU A 369 12.84 -0.05 22.22
N GLY A 370 12.66 1.26 22.43
CA GLY A 370 12.84 2.30 21.42
C GLY A 370 11.67 2.41 20.43
N VAL A 371 10.50 1.90 20.78
CA VAL A 371 9.28 1.91 19.97
C VAL A 371 8.68 3.33 19.89
N ILE A 372 8.72 4.07 20.98
CA ILE A 372 8.28 5.46 21.10
C ILE A 372 9.38 6.30 21.76
N GLU A 373 9.35 7.62 21.56
CA GLU A 373 10.27 8.54 22.23
C GLU A 373 9.92 8.69 23.73
N PRO A 374 10.92 8.92 24.62
CA PRO A 374 10.67 9.11 26.05
C PRO A 374 9.61 10.17 26.35
N SER A 375 9.66 11.29 25.63
CA SER A 375 8.67 12.37 25.75
C SER A 375 7.25 11.93 25.43
N ALA A 376 7.06 11.00 24.49
CA ALA A 376 5.74 10.42 24.20
C ALA A 376 5.23 9.60 25.39
N GLY A 377 6.12 8.81 26.00
CA GLY A 377 5.82 8.07 27.22
C GLY A 377 5.40 9.00 28.36
N ASP A 378 6.18 10.06 28.60
CA ASP A 378 5.92 11.04 29.65
C ASP A 378 4.63 11.82 29.41
N ALA A 379 4.34 12.22 28.18
CA ALA A 379 3.08 12.87 27.81
C ALA A 379 1.85 12.02 28.15
N VAL A 380 1.90 10.71 27.88
CA VAL A 380 0.80 9.81 28.27
C VAL A 380 0.75 9.62 29.78
N LYS A 381 1.90 9.59 30.48
CA LYS A 381 1.93 9.57 31.96
C LYS A 381 1.30 10.84 32.56
N GLN A 382 1.46 12.01 31.94
CA GLN A 382 0.74 13.23 32.34
C GLN A 382 -0.78 13.06 32.19
N CYS A 383 -1.24 12.46 31.10
CA CYS A 383 -2.65 12.13 30.93
C CYS A 383 -3.19 11.14 31.99
N ILE A 384 -2.35 10.22 32.48
CA ILE A 384 -2.72 9.30 33.59
C ILE A 384 -2.81 10.08 34.90
N ALA A 385 -1.88 11.01 35.16
CA ALA A 385 -1.87 11.85 36.36
C ALA A 385 -3.04 12.86 36.40
N HIS A 386 -3.57 13.23 35.22
CA HIS A 386 -4.65 14.20 35.05
C HIS A 386 -5.88 13.58 34.37
N PRO A 387 -6.61 12.67 35.03
CA PRO A 387 -7.79 12.03 34.44
C PRO A 387 -8.90 13.03 34.07
N GLU A 388 -8.94 14.20 34.73
CA GLU A 388 -9.86 15.29 34.39
C GLU A 388 -9.67 15.83 32.97
N TRP A 389 -8.48 15.67 32.37
CA TRP A 389 -8.23 16.09 30.98
C TRP A 389 -9.05 15.32 29.94
N TYR A 390 -9.55 14.13 30.29
CA TYR A 390 -10.43 13.32 29.45
C TYR A 390 -11.89 13.80 29.44
N ASP A 391 -12.25 14.76 30.28
CA ASP A 391 -13.46 15.54 30.04
C ASP A 391 -13.18 16.50 28.88
N LEU A 392 -13.78 16.24 27.71
CA LEU A 392 -13.62 17.10 26.53
C LEU A 392 -14.87 17.94 26.22
N SER A 393 -15.82 18.01 27.15
CA SER A 393 -17.10 18.71 26.95
C SER A 393 -16.97 20.22 26.73
N ASP A 394 -15.84 20.82 27.13
CA ASP A 394 -15.43 22.21 26.91
C ASP A 394 -14.57 22.41 25.64
N ARG A 395 -14.30 21.35 24.86
CA ARG A 395 -13.42 21.41 23.68
C ARG A 395 -14.15 21.14 22.38
N TYR A 396 -13.72 21.85 21.33
CA TYR A 396 -14.31 21.80 20.00
C TYR A 396 -13.30 21.32 18.96
N PHE A 397 -13.58 20.21 18.31
CA PHE A 397 -12.67 19.53 17.37
C PHE A 397 -13.23 19.53 15.96
N VAL A 398 -12.56 20.22 15.04
CA VAL A 398 -12.89 20.14 13.62
C VAL A 398 -12.21 18.91 13.03
N LEU A 399 -12.97 17.99 12.44
CA LEU A 399 -12.44 16.80 11.79
C LEU A 399 -12.58 16.93 10.27
N LEU A 400 -11.47 17.28 9.59
CA LEU A 400 -11.39 17.16 8.14
C LEU A 400 -11.22 15.68 7.80
N GLY A 401 -12.28 15.07 7.25
CA GLY A 401 -12.40 13.62 7.08
C GLY A 401 -12.91 12.92 8.33
N ALA A 402 -14.11 13.31 8.79
CA ALA A 402 -14.71 12.83 10.03
C ALA A 402 -14.84 11.29 10.13
N THR A 403 -15.05 10.61 9.01
CA THR A 403 -15.17 9.13 8.94
C THR A 403 -13.88 8.41 8.57
N SER A 404 -12.74 9.10 8.63
CA SER A 404 -11.42 8.48 8.39
C SER A 404 -11.15 7.34 9.37
N ALA A 405 -10.58 6.24 8.88
CA ALA A 405 -10.29 5.05 9.67
C ALA A 405 -9.30 5.30 10.83
N MET A 406 -8.42 6.30 10.68
CA MET A 406 -7.49 6.70 11.75
C MET A 406 -7.92 7.99 12.46
N GLY A 407 -9.09 8.54 12.11
CA GLY A 407 -9.64 9.70 12.76
C GLY A 407 -10.08 9.39 14.20
N PRO A 408 -10.00 10.37 15.12
CA PRO A 408 -10.30 10.15 16.53
C PRO A 408 -11.79 10.32 16.86
N LEU A 409 -12.68 10.35 15.87
CA LEU A 409 -14.12 10.65 16.05
C LEU A 409 -14.74 9.87 17.21
N ASP A 410 -14.63 8.55 17.16
CA ASP A 410 -15.30 7.67 18.13
C ASP A 410 -14.75 7.90 19.55
N LEU A 411 -13.44 8.10 19.67
CA LEU A 411 -12.78 8.33 20.94
C LEU A 411 -13.09 9.73 21.51
N LEU A 412 -13.14 10.76 20.66
CA LEU A 412 -13.52 12.11 21.05
C LEU A 412 -14.97 12.16 21.54
N LEU A 413 -15.88 11.53 20.80
CA LEU A 413 -17.29 11.42 21.20
C LEU A 413 -17.43 10.68 22.53
N GLN A 414 -16.70 9.59 22.75
CA GLN A 414 -16.68 8.87 24.04
C GLN A 414 -16.18 9.72 25.22
N CYS A 415 -15.34 10.72 24.97
CA CYS A 415 -14.86 11.68 25.97
C CYS A 415 -15.81 12.88 26.16
N GLY A 416 -16.93 12.93 25.42
CA GLY A 416 -17.93 14.00 25.49
C GLY A 416 -17.60 15.24 24.67
N ALA A 417 -16.68 15.14 23.70
CA ALA A 417 -16.22 16.28 22.91
C ALA A 417 -17.32 16.88 22.00
N ASN A 418 -17.16 18.16 21.66
CA ASN A 418 -17.93 18.81 20.62
C ASN A 418 -17.22 18.64 19.27
N VAL A 419 -17.79 17.85 18.37
CA VAL A 419 -17.17 17.54 17.07
C VAL A 419 -17.77 18.41 15.97
N ILE A 420 -16.94 19.09 15.20
CA ILE A 420 -17.30 19.77 13.96
C ILE A 420 -16.89 18.86 12.79
N GLY A 421 -17.82 18.07 12.27
CA GLY A 421 -17.54 17.05 11.27
C GLY A 421 -17.61 17.59 9.83
N ILE A 422 -16.54 17.37 9.05
CA ILE A 422 -16.54 17.61 7.60
C ILE A 422 -16.22 16.31 6.89
N ASP A 423 -17.17 15.86 6.07
CA ASP A 423 -17.03 14.69 5.21
C ASP A 423 -17.86 14.87 3.93
N LEU A 424 -17.70 13.94 2.99
CA LEU A 424 -18.35 13.94 1.69
C LEU A 424 -19.87 14.10 1.83
N ASP A 425 -20.44 14.88 0.93
CA ASP A 425 -21.86 15.17 0.74
C ASP A 425 -22.64 13.96 0.18
N ARG A 426 -22.66 12.87 0.96
CA ARG A 426 -23.32 11.61 0.61
C ARG A 426 -24.17 11.11 1.76
N ALA A 427 -25.48 11.00 1.53
CA ALA A 427 -26.44 10.58 2.56
C ALA A 427 -26.03 9.35 3.38
N PRO A 428 -25.49 8.24 2.80
CA PRO A 428 -25.11 7.07 3.60
C PRO A 428 -23.96 7.29 4.60
N ILE A 429 -23.10 8.30 4.37
CA ILE A 429 -22.04 8.68 5.30
C ILE A 429 -22.67 9.38 6.51
N TRP A 430 -23.56 10.33 6.24
CA TRP A 430 -24.21 11.15 7.27
C TRP A 430 -25.23 10.38 8.09
N GLU A 431 -25.97 9.45 7.49
CA GLU A 431 -26.83 8.51 8.20
C GLU A 431 -26.04 7.76 9.29
N LYS A 432 -24.90 7.16 8.92
CA LYS A 432 -24.04 6.44 9.87
C LYS A 432 -23.44 7.35 10.93
N LEU A 433 -22.96 8.52 10.52
CA LEU A 433 -22.30 9.47 11.42
C LEU A 433 -23.27 10.06 12.45
N ILE A 434 -24.44 10.53 12.02
CA ILE A 434 -25.45 11.14 12.89
C ILE A 434 -26.01 10.10 13.87
N ASN A 435 -26.33 8.89 13.41
CA ASN A 435 -26.80 7.82 14.29
C ASN A 435 -25.76 7.44 15.35
N LYS A 436 -24.47 7.43 14.97
CA LYS A 436 -23.39 7.21 15.93
C LYS A 436 -23.33 8.31 17.00
N VAL A 437 -23.44 9.58 16.61
CA VAL A 437 -23.37 10.71 17.55
C VAL A 437 -24.56 10.70 18.50
N ARG A 438 -25.78 10.43 18.03
CA ARG A 438 -26.98 10.30 18.87
C ARG A 438 -26.77 9.30 20.01
N ALA A 439 -26.08 8.20 19.75
CA ALA A 439 -25.75 7.18 20.74
C ALA A 439 -24.54 7.51 21.64
N SER A 440 -23.86 8.64 21.42
CA SER A 440 -22.63 9.02 22.12
C SER A 440 -22.86 10.12 23.16
N PRO A 441 -21.92 10.38 24.08
CA PRO A 441 -22.01 11.52 25.00
C PRO A 441 -21.54 12.86 24.41
N GLY A 442 -21.03 12.87 23.17
CA GLY A 442 -20.56 14.08 22.50
C GLY A 442 -21.64 14.79 21.66
N THR A 443 -21.22 15.82 20.95
CA THR A 443 -22.09 16.57 20.00
C THR A 443 -21.50 16.60 18.61
N LEU A 444 -22.33 16.83 17.60
CA LEU A 444 -21.92 17.01 16.21
C LEU A 444 -22.49 18.32 15.65
N THR A 445 -21.59 19.18 15.18
CA THR A 445 -21.87 20.33 14.32
C THR A 445 -21.35 20.02 12.91
N PHE A 446 -22.09 20.33 11.85
CA PHE A 446 -21.72 19.93 10.49
C PHE A 446 -22.33 20.86 9.42
N PRO A 447 -21.72 20.96 8.23
CA PRO A 447 -22.23 21.84 7.18
C PRO A 447 -23.51 21.26 6.54
N LEU A 448 -24.47 22.15 6.30
CA LEU A 448 -25.71 21.88 5.57
C LEU A 448 -25.83 22.81 4.36
N SER A 449 -26.39 22.29 3.28
CA SER A 449 -26.73 23.09 2.09
C SER A 449 -28.02 23.91 2.25
N LYS A 450 -28.79 23.68 3.31
CA LYS A 450 -30.03 24.41 3.66
C LYS A 450 -30.15 24.55 5.17
N PRO A 451 -30.91 25.53 5.69
CA PRO A 451 -31.11 25.69 7.14
C PRO A 451 -31.73 24.42 7.74
N GLN A 452 -31.20 23.94 8.88
CA GLN A 452 -31.67 22.69 9.50
C GLN A 452 -33.18 22.70 9.78
N ALA A 453 -33.74 23.84 10.18
CA ALA A 453 -35.18 24.00 10.44
C ALA A 453 -36.09 23.72 9.22
N SER A 454 -35.54 23.80 8.00
CA SER A 454 -36.25 23.49 6.75
C SER A 454 -36.28 21.99 6.42
N LEU A 455 -35.43 21.19 7.06
CA LEU A 455 -35.28 19.75 6.82
C LEU A 455 -36.19 18.99 7.78
N LYS A 456 -37.27 18.40 7.27
CA LYS A 456 -38.34 17.81 8.10
C LYS A 456 -38.13 16.34 8.43
N THR A 457 -37.32 15.64 7.65
CA THR A 457 -37.03 14.22 7.86
C THR A 457 -35.53 13.98 7.99
N ASP A 458 -35.16 12.86 8.62
CA ASP A 458 -33.76 12.40 8.68
C ASP A 458 -33.19 12.16 7.28
N ALA A 459 -34.00 11.64 6.34
CA ALA A 459 -33.58 11.46 4.95
C ALA A 459 -33.22 12.80 4.27
N ASP A 460 -34.02 13.85 4.50
CA ASP A 460 -33.72 15.20 4.00
C ASP A 460 -32.46 15.77 4.66
N LEU A 461 -32.30 15.55 5.97
CA LEU A 461 -31.10 15.95 6.70
C LEU A 461 -29.85 15.31 6.10
N PHE A 462 -29.87 13.99 5.88
CA PHE A 462 -28.73 13.26 5.32
C PHE A 462 -28.43 13.66 3.87
N ALA A 463 -29.46 13.94 3.07
CA ALA A 463 -29.31 14.36 1.68
C ALA A 463 -28.69 15.76 1.54
N HIS A 464 -28.88 16.62 2.54
CA HIS A 464 -28.39 18.00 2.53
C HIS A 464 -27.12 18.23 3.38
N ALA A 465 -26.60 17.18 4.02
CA ALA A 465 -25.43 17.24 4.89
C ALA A 465 -24.11 16.99 4.16
N GLY A 466 -23.07 17.68 4.63
CA GLY A 466 -21.69 17.48 4.24
C GLY A 466 -21.16 18.47 3.22
N ALA A 467 -19.85 18.36 2.99
CA ALA A 467 -19.13 19.25 2.11
C ALA A 467 -17.91 18.52 1.53
N ASN A 468 -17.75 18.58 0.21
CA ASN A 468 -16.60 18.00 -0.46
C ASN A 468 -15.39 18.94 -0.37
N LEU A 469 -14.35 18.53 0.36
CA LEU A 469 -13.13 19.32 0.57
C LEU A 469 -12.45 19.79 -0.73
N LEU A 470 -12.57 19.04 -1.83
CA LEU A 470 -12.01 19.42 -3.12
C LEU A 470 -12.94 20.36 -3.92
N GLY A 471 -14.26 20.18 -3.80
CA GLY A 471 -15.24 20.97 -4.56
C GLY A 471 -15.64 22.29 -3.90
N ALA A 472 -15.49 22.38 -2.58
CA ALA A 472 -16.00 23.47 -1.75
C ALA A 472 -14.95 24.01 -0.77
N THR A 473 -13.65 23.93 -1.13
CA THR A 473 -12.54 24.39 -0.29
C THR A 473 -12.76 25.83 0.25
N PRO A 474 -13.14 26.82 -0.58
CA PRO A 474 -13.38 28.18 -0.09
C PRO A 474 -14.57 28.29 0.85
N GLU A 475 -15.69 27.63 0.54
CA GLU A 475 -16.92 27.67 1.33
C GLU A 475 -16.73 27.04 2.71
N ILE A 476 -16.02 25.91 2.79
CA ILE A 476 -15.69 25.24 4.05
C ILE A 476 -14.83 26.17 4.92
N ALA A 477 -13.83 26.83 4.34
CA ALA A 477 -12.99 27.77 5.07
C ALA A 477 -13.80 28.97 5.59
N ASN A 478 -14.69 29.54 4.77
CA ASN A 478 -15.58 30.63 5.19
C ASN A 478 -16.51 30.20 6.34
N TRP A 479 -17.08 29.01 6.26
CA TRP A 479 -17.95 28.47 7.29
C TRP A 479 -17.20 28.24 8.62
N LEU A 480 -16.01 27.64 8.57
CA LEU A 480 -15.19 27.38 9.76
C LEU A 480 -14.70 28.65 10.47
N VAL A 481 -14.54 29.75 9.75
CA VAL A 481 -14.22 31.05 10.37
C VAL A 481 -15.35 31.49 11.32
N GLY A 482 -16.61 31.25 10.97
CA GLY A 482 -17.79 31.71 11.73
C GLY A 482 -18.45 30.66 12.64
N VAL A 483 -18.16 29.37 12.47
CA VAL A 483 -18.83 28.31 13.23
C VAL A 483 -18.48 28.35 14.72
N CYS A 484 -19.43 28.02 15.60
CA CYS A 484 -19.25 28.00 17.06
C CYS A 484 -18.55 29.29 17.57
N PRO A 485 -19.17 30.47 17.43
CA PRO A 485 -18.52 31.74 17.76
C PRO A 485 -18.09 31.80 19.22
N GLY A 486 -16.92 32.38 19.48
CA GLY A 486 -16.33 32.48 20.82
C GLY A 486 -15.62 31.22 21.33
N GLN A 487 -15.77 30.07 20.65
CA GLN A 487 -15.15 28.82 21.05
C GLN A 487 -13.79 28.61 20.39
N ASP A 488 -12.84 28.07 21.16
CA ASP A 488 -11.53 27.67 20.66
C ASP A 488 -11.65 26.38 19.84
N LEU A 489 -11.02 26.34 18.67
CA LEU A 489 -11.08 25.19 17.77
C LEU A 489 -9.75 24.44 17.73
N THR A 490 -9.81 23.11 17.70
CA THR A 490 -8.69 22.26 17.28
C THR A 490 -9.01 21.62 15.95
N ILE A 491 -8.32 22.05 14.88
CA ILE A 491 -8.57 21.56 13.52
C ILE A 491 -7.65 20.39 13.21
N GLY A 492 -8.23 19.20 13.13
CA GLY A 492 -7.55 17.96 12.80
C GLY A 492 -7.70 17.59 11.32
N ASN A 493 -6.58 17.29 10.66
CA ASN A 493 -6.59 16.69 9.33
C ASN A 493 -6.33 15.18 9.41
N TYR A 494 -7.38 14.40 9.20
CA TYR A 494 -7.33 12.93 9.19
C TYR A 494 -7.56 12.34 7.80
N THR A 495 -7.55 13.19 6.78
CA THR A 495 -7.82 12.77 5.41
C THR A 495 -6.68 11.95 4.82
N TYR A 496 -7.04 10.96 3.99
CA TYR A 496 -6.09 10.16 3.23
C TYR A 496 -6.73 9.67 1.93
N LEU A 497 -6.00 9.79 0.83
CA LEU A 497 -6.33 9.20 -0.47
C LEU A 497 -5.05 8.67 -1.13
N ASP A 498 -5.19 7.92 -2.22
CA ASP A 498 -4.04 7.41 -2.97
C ASP A 498 -3.62 8.36 -4.09
N GLY A 499 -2.30 8.45 -4.30
CA GLY A 499 -1.72 9.12 -5.46
C GLY A 499 -2.04 10.62 -5.56
N ALA A 500 -2.54 11.04 -6.72
CA ALA A 500 -2.74 12.44 -7.08
C ALA A 500 -3.75 13.17 -6.18
N LEU A 501 -4.83 12.47 -5.81
CA LEU A 501 -5.91 13.03 -4.99
C LEU A 501 -5.45 13.35 -3.56
N HIS A 502 -4.45 12.64 -3.03
CA HIS A 502 -3.91 12.90 -1.70
C HIS A 502 -3.27 14.30 -1.59
N VAL A 503 -2.54 14.70 -2.64
CA VAL A 503 -1.90 16.02 -2.70
C VAL A 503 -2.96 17.10 -2.80
N GLN A 504 -3.96 16.94 -3.69
CA GLN A 504 -5.09 17.86 -3.80
C GLN A 504 -5.78 18.03 -2.44
N LEU A 505 -6.04 16.93 -1.74
CA LEU A 505 -6.70 16.98 -0.44
C LEU A 505 -5.84 17.64 0.64
N SER A 506 -4.53 17.40 0.63
CA SER A 506 -3.59 18.04 1.56
C SER A 506 -3.51 19.55 1.34
N ILE A 507 -3.51 19.99 0.08
CA ILE A 507 -3.51 21.40 -0.30
C ILE A 507 -4.85 22.06 0.06
N ALA A 508 -5.98 21.40 -0.20
CA ALA A 508 -7.29 21.91 0.21
C ALA A 508 -7.37 22.12 1.72
N CYS A 509 -6.91 21.13 2.51
CA CYS A 509 -6.88 21.25 3.96
C CYS A 509 -5.92 22.35 4.43
N ASP A 510 -4.75 22.50 3.79
CA ASP A 510 -3.81 23.58 4.12
C ASP A 510 -4.43 24.96 3.91
N ALA A 511 -5.06 25.19 2.75
CA ALA A 511 -5.72 26.45 2.43
C ALA A 511 -6.86 26.77 3.41
N ILE A 512 -7.65 25.76 3.81
CA ILE A 512 -8.68 25.90 4.84
C ILE A 512 -8.05 26.31 6.18
N MET A 513 -7.05 25.56 6.66
CA MET A 513 -6.37 25.84 7.92
C MET A 513 -5.72 27.22 7.93
N GLN A 514 -5.01 27.59 6.87
CA GLN A 514 -4.40 28.90 6.71
C GLN A 514 -5.41 30.03 6.87
N LYS A 515 -6.57 29.93 6.20
CA LYS A 515 -7.61 30.95 6.27
C LYS A 515 -8.26 31.03 7.64
N VAL A 516 -8.52 29.89 8.29
CA VAL A 516 -9.13 29.88 9.63
C VAL A 516 -8.16 30.47 10.66
N LEU A 517 -6.89 30.08 10.65
CA LEU A 517 -5.86 30.64 11.52
C LEU A 517 -5.74 32.18 11.36
N ALA A 518 -5.83 32.67 10.13
CA ALA A 518 -5.65 34.09 9.82
C ALA A 518 -6.89 34.96 10.10
N LYS A 519 -8.11 34.39 10.11
CA LYS A 519 -9.37 35.17 10.11
C LYS A 519 -10.27 34.92 11.31
N ARG A 520 -10.11 33.81 12.02
CA ARG A 520 -10.93 33.51 13.20
C ARG A 520 -10.45 34.34 14.39
N SER A 521 -11.39 34.87 15.18
CA SER A 521 -11.09 35.70 16.35
C SER A 521 -10.73 34.89 17.60
N SER A 522 -11.30 33.69 17.77
CA SER A 522 -10.98 32.77 18.87
C SER A 522 -9.73 31.94 18.57
N SER A 523 -9.13 31.36 19.61
CA SER A 523 -7.91 30.56 19.46
C SER A 523 -8.16 29.36 18.55
N THR A 524 -7.17 29.07 17.71
CA THR A 524 -7.21 27.92 16.80
C THR A 524 -5.91 27.15 16.92
N SER A 525 -6.04 25.86 17.20
CA SER A 525 -4.95 24.89 17.25
C SER A 525 -5.06 23.92 16.07
N LEU A 526 -3.96 23.29 15.67
CA LEU A 526 -3.95 22.27 14.63
C LEU A 526 -3.63 20.89 15.20
N ALA A 527 -4.15 19.84 14.57
CA ALA A 527 -3.84 18.45 14.88
C ALA A 527 -3.55 17.63 13.61
N PHE A 528 -2.45 16.89 13.62
CA PHE A 528 -2.04 16.00 12.53
C PHE A 528 -1.53 14.66 13.07
N LEU A 529 -1.82 13.60 12.33
CA LEU A 529 -1.14 12.32 12.47
C LEU A 529 -0.02 12.25 11.43
N LEU A 530 1.20 12.57 11.84
CA LEU A 530 2.34 12.55 10.94
C LEU A 530 2.75 11.12 10.62
N THR A 531 3.23 10.90 9.38
CA THR A 531 3.62 9.56 8.93
C THR A 531 4.95 9.13 9.54
N PRO A 532 5.16 7.86 9.91
CA PRO A 532 6.47 7.38 10.34
C PRO A 532 7.45 7.17 9.18
N THR A 533 6.99 7.30 7.93
CA THR A 533 7.76 7.01 6.71
C THR A 533 8.17 8.28 5.95
N ASP A 534 8.86 9.19 6.64
CA ASP A 534 9.45 10.42 6.07
C ASP A 534 10.90 10.58 6.58
N VAL A 535 11.55 11.68 6.22
CA VAL A 535 12.80 12.13 6.84
C VAL A 535 12.48 13.09 7.98
N TYR A 536 12.98 12.77 9.18
CA TYR A 536 12.75 13.54 10.40
C TYR A 536 14.07 13.92 11.06
N MET A 537 14.08 15.11 11.69
CA MET A 537 15.02 15.39 12.77
C MET A 537 14.77 14.40 13.90
N ILE A 538 15.85 13.91 14.52
CA ILE A 538 15.76 13.01 15.68
C ILE A 538 16.63 13.52 16.82
N ASN A 539 16.26 13.15 18.04
CA ASN A 539 17.03 13.42 19.25
C ASN A 539 18.39 12.70 19.23
N GLU A 540 19.37 13.24 19.97
CA GLU A 540 20.71 12.65 20.08
C GLU A 540 20.68 11.22 20.61
N ASP A 541 19.80 10.95 21.58
CA ASP A 541 19.64 9.62 22.17
C ASP A 541 19.06 8.62 21.16
N ALA A 542 18.11 9.02 20.32
CA ALA A 542 17.57 8.19 19.25
C ALA A 542 18.67 7.84 18.22
N PHE A 543 19.52 8.81 17.86
CA PHE A 543 20.67 8.61 16.99
C PHE A 543 21.68 7.61 17.57
N GLU A 544 22.08 7.80 18.83
CA GLU A 544 23.05 6.89 19.48
C GLU A 544 22.48 5.48 19.70
N VAL A 545 21.18 5.34 19.97
CA VAL A 545 20.51 4.02 20.02
C VAL A 545 20.47 3.36 18.64
N ALA A 546 20.15 4.09 17.57
CA ALA A 546 20.19 3.55 16.19
C ALA A 546 21.60 3.05 15.83
N LYS A 547 22.62 3.81 16.19
CA LYS A 547 24.03 3.47 16.01
C LYS A 547 24.47 2.26 16.83
N ALA A 548 24.05 2.16 18.09
CA ALA A 548 24.29 1.00 18.93
C ALA A 548 23.60 -0.25 18.34
N ASN A 549 22.34 -0.12 17.89
CA ASN A 549 21.60 -1.19 17.24
C ASN A 549 22.27 -1.64 15.94
N TYR A 550 22.80 -0.71 15.14
CA TYR A 550 23.53 -1.04 13.91
C TYR A 550 24.85 -1.76 14.19
N LYS A 551 25.60 -1.31 15.19
CA LYS A 551 26.82 -1.98 15.64
C LYS A 551 26.53 -3.40 16.13
N ALA A 552 25.44 -3.57 16.88
CA ALA A 552 24.97 -4.85 17.42
C ALA A 552 24.17 -5.71 16.42
N ALA A 553 23.96 -5.24 15.18
CA ALA A 553 23.19 -5.98 14.19
C ALA A 553 23.79 -7.38 13.94
N PRO A 554 22.96 -8.45 13.90
CA PRO A 554 23.42 -9.81 13.66
C PRO A 554 24.28 -9.94 12.39
N ALA A 555 25.22 -10.88 12.40
CA ALA A 555 26.14 -11.10 11.27
C ALA A 555 25.42 -11.32 9.93
N TRP A 556 24.26 -11.98 9.94
CA TRP A 556 23.46 -12.21 8.73
C TRP A 556 22.88 -10.92 8.15
N GLN A 557 22.51 -9.92 8.98
CA GLN A 557 22.01 -8.62 8.49
C GLN A 557 23.14 -7.84 7.79
N LYS A 558 24.33 -7.82 8.42
CA LYS A 558 25.53 -7.20 7.83
C LYS A 558 25.98 -7.90 6.54
N ALA A 559 25.81 -9.22 6.46
CA ALA A 559 26.08 -9.97 5.24
C ALA A 559 25.07 -9.63 4.13
N LEU A 560 23.77 -9.58 4.43
CA LEU A 560 22.74 -9.20 3.46
C LEU A 560 22.93 -7.77 2.95
N GLU A 561 23.26 -6.83 3.82
CA GLU A 561 23.60 -5.45 3.44
C GLU A 561 24.70 -5.40 2.36
N LYS A 562 25.78 -6.17 2.55
CA LYS A 562 26.88 -6.26 1.56
C LYS A 562 26.43 -6.87 0.22
N VAL A 563 25.47 -7.81 0.25
CA VAL A 563 25.02 -8.56 -0.94
C VAL A 563 23.93 -7.83 -1.72
N MET A 564 22.96 -7.21 -1.03
CA MET A 564 21.78 -6.61 -1.66
C MET A 564 22.04 -5.22 -2.25
N GLY A 565 23.18 -4.61 -1.91
CA GLY A 565 23.64 -3.37 -2.52
C GLY A 565 23.01 -2.09 -1.94
N LYS A 566 23.25 -0.95 -2.58
CA LYS A 566 23.06 0.39 -2.01
C LYS A 566 21.60 0.83 -1.74
N ASN A 567 20.60 0.04 -2.14
CA ASN A 567 19.18 0.44 -2.09
C ASN A 567 18.36 -0.40 -1.09
N ASP A 568 18.90 -1.49 -0.58
CA ASP A 568 18.28 -2.37 0.40
C ASP A 568 19.18 -2.46 1.63
N MET A 569 18.60 -2.60 2.83
CA MET A 569 19.34 -2.64 4.10
C MET A 569 20.27 -1.44 4.29
N VAL A 570 19.82 -0.23 3.93
CA VAL A 570 20.61 0.99 4.06
C VAL A 570 20.69 1.40 5.53
N CYS A 571 21.91 1.65 6.02
CA CYS A 571 22.13 2.11 7.39
C CYS A 571 21.35 3.41 7.69
N ASN A 572 20.63 3.43 8.81
CA ASN A 572 19.86 4.61 9.25
C ASN A 572 20.69 5.62 10.06
N VAL A 573 21.96 5.32 10.32
CA VAL A 573 22.90 6.21 11.02
C VAL A 573 23.45 7.23 10.01
N LEU A 574 22.66 8.27 9.76
CA LEU A 574 23.01 9.31 8.80
C LEU A 574 24.06 10.26 9.35
N LYS A 575 24.84 10.88 8.46
CA LYS A 575 25.71 11.99 8.85
C LYS A 575 24.84 13.12 9.42
N PRO A 576 25.24 13.77 10.53
CA PRO A 576 24.58 14.97 11.04
C PRO A 576 24.43 16.05 9.96
N ALA A 577 23.47 16.96 10.15
CA ALA A 577 23.30 18.11 9.26
C ALA A 577 24.51 19.05 9.35
N ASP A 578 24.96 19.55 8.20
CA ASP A 578 26.08 20.48 8.13
C ASP A 578 25.74 21.80 8.84
N GLY A 579 26.69 22.36 9.58
CA GLY A 579 26.53 23.61 10.33
C GLY A 579 25.90 23.42 11.71
N SER A 580 24.71 22.80 11.81
CA SER A 580 24.00 22.67 13.10
C SER A 580 24.38 21.45 13.92
N GLY A 581 24.90 20.39 13.28
CA GLY A 581 25.22 19.13 13.96
C GLY A 581 24.00 18.31 14.39
N LEU A 582 22.77 18.77 14.08
CA LEU A 582 21.51 18.09 14.37
C LEU A 582 21.42 16.75 13.62
N LYS A 583 20.77 15.76 14.24
CA LYS A 583 20.65 14.41 13.71
C LYS A 583 19.33 14.22 12.97
N LEU A 584 19.31 13.24 12.06
CA LEU A 584 18.14 12.89 11.28
C LEU A 584 18.07 11.39 11.01
N SER A 585 16.85 10.89 10.83
CA SER A 585 16.53 9.53 10.39
C SER A 585 15.83 9.60 9.04
N ASN A 586 16.13 8.65 8.15
CA ASN A 586 15.44 8.52 6.87
C ASN A 586 14.62 7.23 6.87
N ALA A 587 13.30 7.38 6.96
CA ALA A 587 12.36 6.27 6.92
C ALA A 587 11.49 6.27 5.65
N VAL A 588 11.90 7.01 4.60
CA VAL A 588 11.09 7.18 3.38
C VAL A 588 10.91 5.84 2.65
N VAL A 589 9.68 5.50 2.30
CA VAL A 589 9.36 4.27 1.55
C VAL A 589 9.13 4.59 0.07
N SER A 590 10.07 4.19 -0.79
CA SER A 590 10.06 4.48 -2.24
C SER A 590 8.78 4.04 -2.98
N ALA A 591 8.13 2.99 -2.48
CA ALA A 591 6.89 2.43 -3.01
C ALA A 591 5.68 3.39 -2.88
N GLN A 592 5.66 4.26 -1.85
CA GLN A 592 4.60 5.25 -1.67
C GLN A 592 4.62 6.35 -2.74
N GLY A 593 5.82 6.66 -3.26
CA GLY A 593 6.00 7.57 -4.38
C GLY A 593 6.01 9.07 -4.02
N PRO A 594 6.31 9.94 -5.01
CA PRO A 594 6.53 11.37 -4.79
C PRO A 594 5.27 12.13 -4.35
N ASN A 595 4.07 11.70 -4.77
CA ASN A 595 2.83 12.35 -4.39
C ASN A 595 2.51 12.15 -2.90
N TYR A 596 2.74 10.95 -2.36
CA TYR A 596 2.60 10.71 -0.94
C TYR A 596 3.58 11.57 -0.13
N SER A 597 4.85 11.62 -0.58
CA SER A 597 5.89 12.41 0.11
C SER A 597 5.55 13.90 0.11
N LEU A 598 5.08 14.45 -1.00
CA LEU A 598 4.65 15.84 -1.08
C LEU A 598 3.43 16.13 -0.18
N ALA A 599 2.41 15.27 -0.21
CA ALA A 599 1.23 15.40 0.63
C ALA A 599 1.60 15.46 2.13
N LYS A 600 2.51 14.60 2.58
CA LYS A 600 2.99 14.57 3.97
C LYS A 600 3.91 15.74 4.31
N ARG A 601 4.73 16.18 3.36
CA ARG A 601 5.58 17.36 3.54
C ARG A 601 4.77 18.65 3.70
N ILE A 602 3.68 18.82 2.94
CA ILE A 602 2.74 19.94 3.09
C ILE A 602 2.18 20.02 4.52
N GLN A 603 1.80 18.87 5.10
CA GLN A 603 1.31 18.80 6.49
C GLN A 603 2.38 19.28 7.48
N GLN A 604 3.63 18.84 7.32
CA GLN A 604 4.74 19.27 8.17
C GLN A 604 5.06 20.76 8.02
N TRP A 605 5.06 21.29 6.79
CA TRP A 605 5.30 22.72 6.55
C TRP A 605 4.27 23.59 7.26
N ARG A 606 2.98 23.22 7.21
CA ARG A 606 1.93 23.93 7.94
C ARG A 606 2.14 23.88 9.44
N CYS A 607 2.51 22.71 9.98
CA CYS A 607 2.75 22.54 11.43
C CYS A 607 3.80 23.53 11.94
N ILE A 608 4.98 23.59 11.31
CA ILE A 608 6.06 24.46 11.80
C ILE A 608 5.75 25.95 11.59
N ILE A 609 5.02 26.31 10.53
CA ILE A 609 4.58 27.69 10.31
C ILE A 609 3.59 28.10 11.39
N ALA A 610 2.52 27.33 11.59
CA ALA A 610 1.48 27.65 12.57
C ALA A 610 2.04 27.73 14.00
N HIS A 611 2.93 26.81 14.37
CA HIS A 611 3.61 26.84 15.67
C HIS A 611 4.47 28.10 15.83
N SER A 612 5.25 28.46 14.79
CA SER A 612 6.07 29.69 14.80
C SER A 612 5.24 30.97 14.86
N GLU A 613 3.98 30.92 14.43
CA GLU A 613 3.01 32.02 14.45
C GLU A 613 2.22 32.08 15.77
N GLY A 614 2.55 31.20 16.74
CA GLY A 614 1.98 31.24 18.09
C GLY A 614 0.74 30.37 18.30
N HIS A 615 0.42 29.48 17.34
CA HIS A 615 -0.67 28.52 17.47
C HIS A 615 -0.21 27.20 18.09
N THR A 616 -1.06 26.58 18.91
CA THR A 616 -0.79 25.23 19.41
C THR A 616 -0.90 24.21 18.27
N VAL A 617 0.08 23.31 18.15
CA VAL A 617 0.12 22.29 17.08
C VAL A 617 0.43 20.92 17.66
N SER A 618 -0.56 20.01 17.63
CA SER A 618 -0.35 18.58 17.88
C SER A 618 0.06 17.89 16.58
N SER A 619 1.32 17.47 16.47
CA SER A 619 1.89 16.90 15.25
C SER A 619 2.65 15.61 15.52
N ASN A 620 2.07 14.74 16.33
CA ASN A 620 2.70 13.49 16.74
C ASN A 620 2.93 12.56 15.55
N VAL A 621 4.14 11.99 15.46
CA VAL A 621 4.45 10.93 14.50
C VAL A 621 3.76 9.66 14.94
N ALA A 622 2.81 9.19 14.13
CA ALA A 622 2.05 7.98 14.39
C ALA A 622 2.83 6.73 13.95
N PRO A 623 2.65 5.56 14.61
CA PRO A 623 3.38 4.35 14.27
C PRO A 623 2.90 3.73 12.96
N SER A 624 3.72 2.87 12.36
CA SER A 624 3.28 2.05 11.23
C SER A 624 2.12 1.18 11.68
N THR A 625 0.96 1.35 11.05
CA THR A 625 -0.29 0.76 11.52
C THR A 625 -0.84 -0.26 10.52
N SER A 626 -1.15 -1.45 11.01
CA SER A 626 -1.69 -2.59 10.25
C SER A 626 -3.18 -2.42 9.91
N THR A 627 -3.54 -1.31 9.27
CA THR A 627 -4.93 -1.07 8.84
C THR A 627 -5.35 -2.09 7.76
N ALA A 628 -6.66 -2.32 7.63
CA ALA A 628 -7.20 -3.18 6.59
C ALA A 628 -6.81 -2.72 5.18
N SER A 629 -6.71 -1.40 4.94
CA SER A 629 -6.30 -0.86 3.64
C SER A 629 -4.84 -1.19 3.31
N VAL A 630 -3.93 -1.12 4.28
CA VAL A 630 -2.50 -1.45 4.08
C VAL A 630 -2.27 -2.96 3.97
N THR A 631 -2.86 -3.74 4.88
CA THR A 631 -2.69 -5.20 4.93
C THR A 631 -3.45 -5.94 3.83
N SER A 632 -4.37 -5.28 3.12
CA SER A 632 -5.00 -5.82 1.91
C SER A 632 -3.99 -6.15 0.80
N ASN A 633 -2.81 -5.51 0.82
CA ASN A 633 -1.70 -5.85 -0.05
C ASN A 633 -0.81 -6.92 0.61
N PRO A 634 -0.71 -8.14 0.05
CA PRO A 634 0.04 -9.24 0.65
C PRO A 634 1.54 -8.94 0.86
N LEU A 635 2.15 -8.11 0.01
CA LEU A 635 3.56 -7.75 0.17
C LEU A 635 3.78 -6.81 1.35
N PHE A 636 2.88 -5.85 1.57
CA PHE A 636 2.94 -5.00 2.76
C PHE A 636 2.63 -5.77 4.04
N ALA A 637 1.65 -6.69 4.01
CA ALA A 637 1.39 -7.57 5.14
C ALA A 637 2.60 -8.46 5.49
N ALA A 638 3.23 -9.05 4.48
CA ALA A 638 4.46 -9.84 4.65
C ALA A 638 5.63 -8.99 5.17
N ALA A 639 5.80 -7.77 4.66
CA ALA A 639 6.82 -6.85 5.15
C ALA A 639 6.59 -6.52 6.63
N TYR A 640 5.38 -6.16 7.03
CA TYR A 640 5.05 -5.85 8.43
C TYR A 640 5.28 -7.04 9.36
N ALA A 641 4.96 -8.26 8.92
CA ALA A 641 5.25 -9.47 9.69
C ALA A 641 6.77 -9.73 9.87
N GLY A 642 7.59 -9.27 8.93
CA GLY A 642 9.06 -9.38 8.98
C GLY A 642 9.76 -8.24 9.72
N PHE A 643 9.08 -7.12 10.02
CA PHE A 643 9.70 -5.97 10.70
C PHE A 643 10.26 -6.34 12.08
N LYS A 644 9.70 -7.35 12.76
CA LYS A 644 10.20 -7.89 14.03
C LYS A 644 11.64 -8.40 14.00
N LEU A 645 12.24 -8.58 12.81
CA LEU A 645 13.65 -8.93 12.66
C LEU A 645 14.59 -7.77 13.03
N PHE A 646 14.08 -6.55 13.02
CA PHE A 646 14.84 -5.34 13.25
C PHE A 646 14.46 -4.78 14.62
N LYS A 647 15.48 -4.55 15.44
CA LYS A 647 15.29 -4.04 16.80
C LYS A 647 14.56 -2.69 16.78
N ALA A 648 13.74 -2.46 17.81
CA ALA A 648 12.83 -1.33 18.01
C ALA A 648 11.57 -1.30 17.14
N LEU A 649 11.54 -1.98 15.97
CA LEU A 649 10.37 -1.90 15.09
C LEU A 649 9.18 -2.68 15.62
N GLU A 650 8.07 -1.98 15.82
CA GLU A 650 6.76 -2.56 16.12
C GLU A 650 5.69 -1.96 15.21
N VAL A 651 4.88 -2.84 14.60
CA VAL A 651 3.71 -2.45 13.80
C VAL A 651 2.48 -2.53 14.68
N PHE A 652 1.77 -1.41 14.79
CA PHE A 652 0.65 -1.26 15.70
C PHE A 652 -0.66 -1.72 15.04
N ARG A 653 -1.63 -2.11 15.86
CA ARG A 653 -3.02 -2.25 15.39
C ARG A 653 -3.71 -0.88 15.37
N PRO A 654 -4.71 -0.66 14.50
CA PRO A 654 -5.42 0.61 14.42
C PRO A 654 -5.92 1.13 15.76
N GLU A 655 -6.46 0.25 16.60
CA GLU A 655 -7.02 0.62 17.89
C GLU A 655 -5.94 1.10 18.87
N THR A 656 -4.74 0.48 18.82
CA THR A 656 -3.58 0.90 19.61
C THR A 656 -3.09 2.26 19.15
N SER A 657 -2.93 2.46 17.84
CA SER A 657 -2.51 3.74 17.28
C SER A 657 -3.50 4.85 17.62
N SER A 658 -4.80 4.64 17.38
CA SER A 658 -5.84 5.66 17.64
C SER A 658 -5.91 6.05 19.11
N SER A 659 -5.86 5.08 20.03
CA SER A 659 -5.93 5.38 21.48
C SER A 659 -4.67 6.06 22.00
N LEU A 660 -3.49 5.64 21.55
CA LEU A 660 -2.22 6.32 21.89
C LEU A 660 -2.17 7.74 21.31
N MET A 661 -2.56 7.93 20.05
CA MET A 661 -2.58 9.25 19.41
C MET A 661 -3.61 10.19 20.03
N LEU A 662 -4.75 9.68 20.52
CA LEU A 662 -5.69 10.49 21.30
C LEU A 662 -5.06 10.97 22.61
N ALA A 663 -4.38 10.10 23.36
CA ALA A 663 -3.74 10.48 24.62
C ALA A 663 -2.71 11.60 24.39
N LEU A 664 -1.88 11.48 23.35
CA LEU A 664 -0.94 12.53 22.99
C LEU A 664 -1.64 13.83 22.56
N LEU A 665 -2.71 13.75 21.76
CA LEU A 665 -3.52 14.93 21.41
C LEU A 665 -4.09 15.63 22.64
N ILE A 666 -4.62 14.86 23.61
CA ILE A 666 -5.17 15.41 24.86
C ILE A 666 -4.06 16.12 25.65
N ASN A 667 -2.88 15.50 25.80
CA ASN A 667 -1.73 16.17 26.42
C ASN A 667 -1.39 17.46 25.68
N ASP A 668 -1.30 17.44 24.36
CA ASP A 668 -0.86 18.60 23.58
C ASP A 668 -1.78 19.82 23.68
N ILE A 669 -3.09 19.61 23.88
CA ILE A 669 -4.08 20.70 23.99
C ILE A 669 -4.40 21.09 25.45
N ARG A 670 -4.10 20.22 26.43
CA ARG A 670 -4.37 20.47 27.86
C ARG A 670 -3.15 20.91 28.64
N ASN A 671 -1.98 20.37 28.31
CA ASN A 671 -0.76 20.60 29.06
C ASN A 671 -0.10 21.92 28.62
N PRO A 672 -0.05 22.95 29.48
CA PRO A 672 0.57 24.23 29.13
C PRO A 672 2.07 24.11 28.86
N GLU A 673 2.73 23.08 29.41
CA GLU A 673 4.16 22.81 29.20
C GLU A 673 4.44 21.88 28.00
N SER A 674 3.41 21.47 27.24
CA SER A 674 3.64 20.69 26.01
C SER A 674 4.45 21.51 24.99
N ILE A 675 5.35 20.85 24.28
CA ILE A 675 6.07 21.43 23.14
C ILE A 675 5.12 21.93 22.05
N SER A 676 3.93 21.32 21.96
CA SER A 676 2.88 21.74 21.04
C SER A 676 2.38 23.14 21.32
N ASN A 677 2.46 23.62 22.57
CA ASN A 677 2.16 25.00 22.93
C ASN A 677 3.41 25.86 22.70
N PRO A 678 3.41 26.80 21.73
CA PRO A 678 4.58 27.63 21.44
C PRO A 678 4.98 28.57 22.58
N LYS A 679 4.13 28.74 23.58
CA LYS A 679 4.41 29.56 24.78
C LYS A 679 5.03 28.77 25.93
N SER A 680 5.19 27.44 25.80
CA SER A 680 5.76 26.61 26.86
C SER A 680 7.26 26.83 27.03
N ALA A 681 7.77 26.54 28.23
CA ALA A 681 9.21 26.59 28.50
C ALA A 681 9.99 25.55 27.68
N VAL A 682 9.34 24.45 27.29
CA VAL A 682 9.90 23.41 26.41
C VAL A 682 10.04 23.93 24.98
N ALA A 683 8.99 24.52 24.42
CA ALA A 683 9.01 25.08 23.07
C ALA A 683 10.01 26.23 22.91
N ALA A 684 10.18 27.05 23.96
CA ALA A 684 11.15 28.15 23.98
C ALA A 684 12.62 27.70 23.83
N LYS A 685 12.92 26.43 24.10
CA LYS A 685 14.28 25.86 24.00
C LYS A 685 14.59 25.23 22.64
N MET A 686 13.62 25.12 21.74
CA MET A 686 13.86 24.53 20.42
C MET A 686 14.87 25.36 19.62
N ALA A 687 15.93 24.72 19.15
CA ALA A 687 16.91 25.33 18.25
C ALA A 687 16.42 25.34 16.79
N ASN A 688 15.59 24.36 16.41
CA ASN A 688 15.01 24.25 15.08
C ASN A 688 13.52 23.86 15.14
N PRO A 689 12.64 24.43 14.29
CA PRO A 689 11.22 24.07 14.27
C PRO A 689 10.92 22.59 14.01
N LEU A 690 11.84 21.86 13.37
CA LEU A 690 11.68 20.42 13.12
C LEU A 690 11.76 19.56 14.39
N GLU A 691 12.27 20.10 15.51
CA GLU A 691 12.26 19.43 16.82
C GLU A 691 10.83 19.13 17.30
N LEU A 692 9.84 19.90 16.83
CA LEU A 692 8.42 19.66 17.08
C LEU A 692 7.99 18.22 16.72
N PHE A 693 8.64 17.60 15.74
CA PHE A 693 8.32 16.24 15.28
C PHE A 693 9.15 15.14 15.96
N ALA A 694 10.26 15.50 16.58
CA ALA A 694 11.09 14.58 17.34
C ALA A 694 10.53 14.34 18.75
N HIS A 695 9.80 15.31 19.29
CA HIS A 695 9.15 15.21 20.58
C HIS A 695 7.78 14.52 20.46
N ASN A 696 7.38 13.78 21.50
CA ASN A 696 6.13 13.01 21.56
C ASN A 696 5.93 12.01 20.39
N ALA A 697 6.98 11.67 19.65
CA ALA A 697 6.89 10.78 18.50
C ALA A 697 6.66 9.31 18.94
N ALA A 698 5.56 8.71 18.49
CA ALA A 698 5.28 7.29 18.63
C ALA A 698 5.58 6.57 17.31
N HIS A 699 6.81 6.69 16.83
CA HIS A 699 7.21 6.32 15.46
C HIS A 699 7.30 4.81 15.18
N GLY A 700 6.98 3.95 16.15
CA GLY A 700 7.00 2.48 16.02
C GLY A 700 8.42 1.94 15.79
N GLY A 701 9.44 2.58 16.38
CA GLY A 701 10.84 2.18 16.25
C GLY A 701 11.62 2.77 15.09
N SER A 702 10.98 3.45 14.13
CA SER A 702 11.67 3.88 12.90
C SER A 702 12.88 4.79 13.14
N PHE A 703 12.86 5.66 14.15
CA PHE A 703 13.99 6.55 14.47
C PHE A 703 15.20 5.80 15.06
N ARG A 704 14.93 4.71 15.80
CA ARG A 704 15.93 3.93 16.55
C ARG A 704 16.33 2.63 15.84
N CYS A 705 15.76 2.39 14.66
CA CYS A 705 16.05 1.22 13.83
C CYS A 705 17.46 1.33 13.22
N PRO A 706 18.24 0.23 13.19
CA PRO A 706 19.58 0.24 12.58
C PRO A 706 19.58 0.51 11.08
N TYR A 707 18.50 0.16 10.40
CA TYR A 707 18.35 0.26 8.94
C TYR A 707 17.14 1.12 8.58
N SER A 708 17.25 1.88 7.50
CA SER A 708 16.16 2.70 6.99
C SER A 708 14.94 1.82 6.68
N VAL A 709 13.79 2.16 7.26
CA VAL A 709 12.54 1.37 7.14
C VAL A 709 12.14 1.14 5.68
N GLY A 710 12.43 2.10 4.80
CA GLY A 710 12.18 1.99 3.36
C GLY A 710 12.97 0.91 2.63
N THR A 711 14.01 0.37 3.26
CA THR A 711 15.01 -0.50 2.62
C THR A 711 15.05 -1.92 3.19
N ILE A 712 14.30 -2.18 4.27
CA ILE A 712 14.19 -3.50 4.91
C ILE A 712 13.01 -4.34 4.39
N GLY A 713 12.15 -3.76 3.54
CA GLY A 713 10.94 -4.40 3.05
C GLY A 713 11.21 -5.71 2.33
N THR A 714 12.20 -5.74 1.43
CA THR A 714 12.60 -6.94 0.68
C THR A 714 13.00 -8.08 1.61
N VAL A 715 13.88 -7.81 2.59
CA VAL A 715 14.32 -8.81 3.58
C VAL A 715 13.17 -9.28 4.47
N SER A 716 12.31 -8.36 4.88
CA SER A 716 11.14 -8.66 5.72
C SER A 716 10.16 -9.59 5.01
N VAL A 717 9.92 -9.31 3.72
CA VAL A 717 9.09 -10.16 2.85
C VAL A 717 9.74 -11.52 2.64
N LEU A 718 11.04 -11.57 2.35
CA LEU A 718 11.77 -12.83 2.17
C LEU A 718 11.72 -13.69 3.43
N TYR A 719 11.91 -13.12 4.61
CA TYR A 719 11.78 -13.83 5.87
C TYR A 719 10.37 -14.38 6.09
N TYR A 720 9.33 -13.59 5.81
CA TYR A 720 7.96 -14.06 5.88
C TYR A 720 7.74 -15.25 4.92
N PHE A 721 8.27 -15.18 3.71
CA PHE A 721 8.12 -16.28 2.75
C PHE A 721 8.97 -17.51 3.11
N ILE A 722 10.19 -17.33 3.61
CA ILE A 722 11.03 -18.45 4.07
C ILE A 722 10.38 -19.09 5.28
N GLY A 723 10.03 -18.34 6.33
CA GLY A 723 9.42 -18.89 7.55
C GLY A 723 8.12 -19.65 7.29
N ASN A 724 7.31 -19.20 6.33
CA ASN A 724 6.02 -19.83 6.02
C ASN A 724 6.08 -20.84 4.86
N TYR A 725 7.13 -20.83 4.03
CA TYR A 725 7.21 -21.62 2.79
C TYR A 725 8.62 -22.19 2.48
N TRP A 726 9.51 -22.32 3.47
CA TRP A 726 10.91 -22.79 3.27
C TRP A 726 11.04 -24.15 2.57
N PHE A 727 10.03 -25.02 2.72
CA PHE A 727 9.93 -26.32 2.06
C PHE A 727 9.86 -26.25 0.52
N ALA A 728 9.60 -25.07 -0.07
CA ALA A 728 9.47 -24.90 -1.51
C ALA A 728 10.77 -24.47 -2.25
N ALA A 729 11.81 -24.00 -1.54
CA ALA A 729 12.93 -23.28 -2.18
C ALA A 729 14.22 -24.11 -2.43
N LEU A 730 14.51 -25.14 -1.63
CA LEU A 730 15.73 -25.95 -1.75
C LEU A 730 15.83 -26.91 -2.97
N PRO A 731 14.74 -27.52 -3.51
CA PRO A 731 14.87 -28.56 -4.53
C PRO A 731 15.08 -28.06 -5.97
N VAL A 732 14.88 -26.77 -6.23
CA VAL A 732 14.83 -26.21 -7.59
C VAL A 732 16.23 -26.13 -8.23
N VAL A 733 17.30 -26.01 -7.44
CA VAL A 733 18.68 -25.92 -7.96
C VAL A 733 19.23 -27.29 -8.38
N GLY A 734 18.92 -28.35 -7.63
CA GLY A 734 19.39 -29.73 -7.94
C GLY A 734 18.66 -30.38 -9.12
N LEU A 735 17.35 -30.15 -9.24
CA LEU A 735 16.53 -30.75 -10.29
C LEU A 735 16.80 -30.12 -11.68
N THR A 736 17.16 -28.83 -11.71
CA THR A 736 17.50 -28.11 -12.95
C THR A 736 18.82 -28.62 -13.56
N ALA A 737 19.82 -28.96 -12.74
CA ALA A 737 21.08 -29.53 -13.20
C ALA A 737 20.88 -30.93 -13.81
N TYR A 738 19.97 -31.73 -13.24
CA TYR A 738 19.64 -33.07 -13.72
C TYR A 738 18.89 -33.04 -15.07
N THR A 739 17.86 -32.19 -15.19
CA THR A 739 17.07 -32.09 -16.43
C THR A 739 17.90 -31.52 -17.60
N VAL A 740 18.78 -30.54 -17.34
CA VAL A 740 19.67 -30.00 -18.38
C VAL A 740 20.70 -31.04 -18.83
N SER A 741 21.25 -31.86 -17.93
CA SER A 741 22.18 -32.93 -18.28
C SER A 741 21.51 -34.06 -19.08
N PHE A 742 20.30 -34.47 -18.69
CA PHE A 742 19.54 -35.51 -19.39
C PHE A 742 19.10 -35.09 -20.80
N VAL A 743 18.62 -33.86 -20.96
CA VAL A 743 18.20 -33.31 -22.27
C VAL A 743 19.40 -33.05 -23.19
N ALA A 744 20.57 -32.71 -22.64
CA ALA A 744 21.77 -32.43 -23.44
C ALA A 744 22.54 -33.68 -23.89
N THR A 745 22.42 -34.81 -23.16
CA THR A 745 23.30 -35.98 -23.38
C THR A 745 22.57 -37.28 -23.68
N GLY A 746 21.26 -37.38 -23.43
CA GLY A 746 20.48 -38.62 -23.61
C GLY A 746 20.89 -39.78 -22.67
N ALA A 747 21.92 -39.62 -21.85
CA ALA A 747 22.40 -40.64 -20.93
C ALA A 747 21.67 -40.56 -19.59
N ARG A 748 21.20 -41.72 -19.09
CA ARG A 748 20.72 -41.89 -17.72
C ARG A 748 21.93 -42.19 -16.83
N PRO A 749 22.34 -41.32 -15.88
CA PRO A 749 23.34 -41.71 -14.91
C PRO A 749 22.70 -42.67 -13.91
N GLY A 750 23.00 -43.97 -14.03
CA GLY A 750 22.88 -44.94 -12.94
C GLY A 750 21.48 -45.37 -12.48
N LEU A 751 20.53 -45.63 -13.38
CA LEU A 751 19.29 -46.36 -13.05
C LEU A 751 19.21 -47.62 -13.91
N ALA A 752 19.67 -48.75 -13.36
CA ALA A 752 19.47 -50.04 -13.98
C ALA A 752 18.01 -50.49 -13.77
N ALA A 753 17.20 -50.41 -14.83
CA ALA A 753 15.93 -51.10 -14.88
C ALA A 753 16.21 -52.59 -15.14
N LYS A 754 15.84 -53.49 -14.21
CA LYS A 754 15.75 -54.93 -14.54
C LYS A 754 14.47 -55.15 -15.37
N GLN A 755 14.64 -55.77 -16.53
CA GLN A 755 13.58 -56.28 -17.40
C GLN A 755 12.70 -57.31 -16.70
#